data_AF-A0A3C2DDD7-F1
#
_entry.id   AF-A0A3C2DDD7-F1
#
_cell.length_a   1.000
_cell.length_b   1.000
_cell.length_c   1.000
_cell.angle_alpha   90.00
_cell.angle_beta   90.00
_cell.angle_gamma   90.00
#
_symmetry.space_group_name_H-M   'P 1'
#
loop_
_entity.id
_entity.type
_entity.pdbx_description
1 polymer ?
#
loop_
_entity_poly.entity_id
_entity_poly.type
_entity_poly.pdbx_seq_one_letter_code
_entity_poly.pdbx_strand_id
1 'polypeptide(L)'
;ADFDGDQMAVHLPLSSEAQAEARVLMLSANNVLSPAHGRPLVTPTQDMVIGAYYLTAEQEGMPGEGKVFRNVDELRWAVETGTVHLHARIQYRSPDYPELLDTPANGAAATWLTTTPGRVFFNEALPGNQVEPMDVGGHRAEQIVYVNEQVGRGHLGLIVDDLARGYPKKVVAESLDALKDACFEYASRSGLTVSIDDVKTPDEKIGILEDHERQAEKVEGQFRKGIITDGERRQKEVEIWNSATHEVTERMKESLEADHFNPIDMMVKSGARGNMMQVRQIAGMRGLVANPRGDMIPRPIKSNFREGLAMLEYFIATPGARKGLVDTALRTADSGYLTRRLVDVSQELIINDVDPFDGDGPVRGIWIEDVRPDETNRVFNLETRLFSRTLADDVTLSDGSVLTAGTIVGEAEMDALRDDESVNRVRVLSPLTDDSALGVSAASYGMSLATGKPIELGEAVGVIAAQSIGEPGTQLTMRTFHTGGVAGKDLAGGLPRVVELFEAREPKGKATLARISGVVRLGDDEGRGREVAVVADDGTEEVYLVPGASRLEVVDGQDVRAGDAIVEGPRDPKELLEIKGVRETQQYLVEEVQRVYRDQGVSIHDKHIELIVRQMTRRVKINDPGESDFLPGEQVDQRLFAETNRLLVAESRRPAEGRPELMGITKASLATDSWLSAASFQETTRVLTEAAIECRSDKLIGLKENIIIGKLVPAGTGLERYRRVATHAPDYKPMDFYSSADEEQDLADWLAGQAAAGDEFEGAYEADVIDLATSIGPADAAGAGDDA
;
A
#
# COMPACT_ATOMS: atom_id res chain seq x y z
N ALA A 1 17.85 2.51 -3.11
CA ALA A 1 19.26 2.85 -3.24
C ALA A 1 19.61 2.79 -4.72
N ASP A 2 20.29 3.82 -5.20
CA ASP A 2 20.83 3.90 -6.55
C ASP A 2 22.37 3.89 -6.52
N PHE A 3 22.98 3.70 -7.69
CA PHE A 3 24.43 3.52 -7.81
C PHE A 3 25.17 4.83 -8.10
N ASP A 4 24.74 5.94 -7.50
CA ASP A 4 25.32 7.28 -7.70
C ASP A 4 26.19 7.76 -6.52
N GLY A 5 26.33 6.95 -5.46
CA GLY A 5 27.14 7.25 -4.29
C GLY A 5 26.58 6.76 -2.95
N ASP A 6 25.41 6.12 -2.95
CA ASP A 6 24.79 5.52 -1.77
C ASP A 6 25.72 4.54 -1.04
N GLN A 7 25.60 4.51 0.28
CA GLN A 7 26.37 3.63 1.16
C GLN A 7 25.45 2.64 1.88
N MET A 8 25.88 1.39 1.97
CA MET A 8 25.19 0.35 2.75
C MET A 8 26.06 -0.09 3.93
N ALA A 9 25.45 -0.18 5.12
CA ALA A 9 26.10 -0.72 6.30
C ALA A 9 25.89 -2.23 6.39
N VAL A 10 26.94 -2.98 6.73
CA VAL A 10 26.90 -4.44 6.88
C VAL A 10 27.11 -4.79 8.34
N HIS A 11 26.23 -5.63 8.89
CA HIS A 11 26.30 -6.14 10.26
C HIS A 11 26.40 -7.67 10.23
N LEU A 12 27.11 -8.26 11.19
CA LEU A 12 27.32 -9.71 11.28
C LEU A 12 26.56 -10.27 12.49
N PRO A 13 25.57 -11.16 12.30
CA PRO A 13 24.93 -11.86 13.41
C PRO A 13 25.93 -12.84 14.04
N LEU A 14 26.08 -12.77 15.36
CA LEU A 14 27.10 -13.55 16.08
C LEU A 14 26.55 -14.88 16.61
N SER A 15 25.41 -14.87 17.30
CA SER A 15 24.87 -16.10 17.92
C SER A 15 24.22 -17.03 16.88
N SER A 16 24.14 -18.32 17.22
CA SER A 16 23.45 -19.33 16.41
C SER A 16 21.98 -18.96 16.17
N GLU A 17 21.30 -18.44 17.19
CA GLU A 17 19.91 -18.00 17.11
C GLU A 17 19.76 -16.81 16.16
N ALA A 18 20.64 -15.82 16.25
CA ALA A 18 20.61 -14.65 15.37
C ALA A 18 20.92 -15.02 13.91
N GLN A 19 21.84 -15.97 13.69
CA GLN A 19 22.13 -16.50 12.35
C GLN A 19 20.93 -17.26 11.78
N ALA A 20 20.24 -18.06 12.61
CA ALA A 20 19.02 -18.76 12.22
C ALA A 20 17.89 -17.78 11.88
N GLU A 21 17.64 -16.77 12.72
CA GLU A 21 16.66 -15.71 12.44
C GLU A 21 16.97 -14.96 11.14
N ALA A 22 18.23 -14.58 10.93
CA ALA A 22 18.64 -13.90 9.70
C ALA A 22 18.40 -14.78 8.45
N ARG A 23 18.67 -16.08 8.53
CA ARG A 23 18.50 -17.02 7.41
C ARG A 23 17.02 -17.36 7.15
N VAL A 24 16.23 -17.56 8.20
CA VAL A 24 14.84 -18.03 8.08
C VAL A 24 13.88 -16.87 7.82
N LEU A 25 14.07 -15.73 8.51
CA LEU A 25 13.14 -14.61 8.45
C LEU A 25 13.61 -13.48 7.53
N MET A 26 14.90 -13.13 7.56
CA MET A 26 15.40 -11.90 6.92
C MET A 26 15.99 -12.10 5.50
N LEU A 27 16.09 -13.35 5.03
CA LEU A 27 16.65 -13.65 3.71
C LEU A 27 15.85 -12.91 2.62
N SER A 28 16.54 -12.25 1.68
CA SER A 28 15.89 -11.46 0.62
C SER A 28 14.90 -12.27 -0.23
N ALA A 29 15.20 -13.55 -0.46
CA ALA A 29 14.31 -14.48 -1.18
C ALA A 29 12.95 -14.70 -0.48
N ASN A 30 12.84 -14.39 0.82
CA ASN A 30 11.57 -14.45 1.54
C ASN A 30 10.75 -13.16 1.42
N ASN A 31 11.37 -12.04 1.06
CA ASN A 31 10.79 -10.70 1.12
C ASN A 31 10.35 -10.23 -0.28
N VAL A 32 9.45 -11.00 -0.90
CA VAL A 32 8.96 -10.75 -2.26
C VAL A 32 7.78 -9.78 -2.26
N LEU A 33 6.83 -9.94 -1.34
CA LEU A 33 5.62 -9.13 -1.24
C LEU A 33 5.81 -7.96 -0.27
N SER A 34 5.12 -6.87 -0.54
CA SER A 34 5.12 -5.70 0.33
C SER A 34 4.21 -5.90 1.54
N PRO A 35 4.68 -5.64 2.77
CA PRO A 35 3.83 -5.70 3.96
C PRO A 35 2.72 -4.65 3.98
N ALA A 36 2.83 -3.57 3.20
CA ALA A 36 1.86 -2.48 3.19
C ALA A 36 0.57 -2.83 2.42
N HIS A 37 0.67 -3.65 1.38
CA HIS A 37 -0.41 -3.85 0.41
C HIS A 37 -0.40 -5.21 -0.31
N GLY A 38 0.58 -6.08 -0.03
CA GLY A 38 0.63 -7.44 -0.54
C GLY A 38 1.09 -7.60 -2.00
N ARG A 39 1.39 -6.50 -2.70
CA ARG A 39 1.93 -6.57 -4.08
C ARG A 39 3.45 -6.78 -4.09
N PRO A 40 4.03 -7.32 -5.17
CA PRO A 40 5.45 -7.64 -5.22
C PRO A 40 6.33 -6.40 -5.24
N LEU A 41 7.43 -6.44 -4.47
CA LEU A 41 8.46 -5.39 -4.43
C LEU A 41 9.57 -5.63 -5.47
N VAL A 42 9.72 -6.87 -5.93
CA VAL A 42 10.82 -7.32 -6.80
C VAL A 42 10.51 -7.22 -8.30
N THR A 43 9.51 -6.42 -8.68
CA THR A 43 9.16 -6.21 -10.09
C THR A 43 10.35 -5.59 -10.85
N PRO A 44 10.71 -6.08 -12.05
CA PRO A 44 11.76 -5.50 -12.87
C PRO A 44 11.54 -4.01 -13.12
N THR A 45 12.62 -3.23 -13.14
CA THR A 45 12.59 -1.79 -13.35
C THR A 45 13.59 -1.33 -14.42
N GLN A 46 13.37 -0.13 -14.96
CA GLN A 46 14.28 0.55 -15.90
C GLN A 46 14.66 -0.35 -17.10
N ASP A 47 15.95 -0.63 -17.28
CA ASP A 47 16.50 -1.30 -18.45
C ASP A 47 15.93 -2.72 -18.64
N MET A 48 15.59 -3.42 -17.56
CA MET A 48 14.94 -4.73 -17.67
C MET A 48 13.57 -4.62 -18.35
N VAL A 49 12.81 -3.55 -18.04
CA VAL A 49 11.51 -3.30 -18.67
C VAL A 49 11.67 -2.98 -20.15
N ILE A 50 12.71 -2.21 -20.51
CA ILE A 50 13.06 -1.94 -21.92
C ILE A 50 13.40 -3.24 -22.64
N GLY A 51 14.20 -4.10 -22.01
CA GLY A 51 14.58 -5.40 -22.52
C GLY A 51 13.38 -6.29 -22.81
N ALA A 52 12.46 -6.44 -21.86
CA ALA A 52 11.22 -7.17 -22.04
C ALA A 52 10.36 -6.60 -23.17
N TYR A 53 10.21 -5.26 -23.21
CA TYR A 53 9.39 -4.57 -24.21
C TYR A 53 9.94 -4.69 -25.64
N TYR A 54 11.26 -4.64 -25.78
CA TYR A 54 11.93 -4.88 -27.05
C TYR A 54 11.85 -6.36 -27.44
N LEU A 55 12.18 -7.27 -26.53
CA LEU A 55 12.17 -8.72 -26.76
C LEU A 55 10.79 -9.21 -27.23
N THR A 56 9.71 -8.68 -26.66
CA THR A 56 8.33 -9.13 -26.95
C THR A 56 7.65 -8.35 -28.07
N ALA A 57 8.37 -7.42 -28.71
CA ALA A 57 7.86 -6.64 -29.83
C ALA A 57 7.57 -7.51 -31.06
N GLU A 58 6.62 -7.04 -31.88
CA GLU A 58 6.28 -7.67 -33.16
C GLU A 58 6.33 -6.64 -34.30
N GLN A 59 6.76 -7.09 -35.48
CA GLN A 59 6.75 -6.25 -36.67
C GLN A 59 6.46 -7.06 -37.94
N GLU A 60 5.64 -6.47 -38.82
CA GLU A 60 5.30 -7.05 -40.13
C GLU A 60 6.43 -6.90 -41.15
N GLY A 61 6.55 -7.87 -42.06
CA GLY A 61 7.51 -7.83 -43.17
C GLY A 61 8.94 -8.18 -42.77
N MET A 62 9.13 -8.78 -41.60
CA MET A 62 10.46 -9.12 -41.08
C MET A 62 11.02 -10.43 -41.66
N PRO A 63 12.36 -10.56 -41.80
CA PRO A 63 12.98 -11.79 -42.26
C PRO A 63 12.51 -13.01 -41.46
N GLY A 64 12.05 -14.05 -42.17
CA GLY A 64 11.59 -15.28 -41.53
C GLY A 64 10.12 -15.31 -41.13
N GLU A 65 9.33 -14.31 -41.51
CA GLU A 65 7.88 -14.30 -41.33
C GLU A 65 7.20 -15.54 -41.93
N GLY A 66 6.25 -16.12 -41.18
CA GLY A 66 5.49 -17.31 -41.55
C GLY A 66 6.23 -18.64 -41.39
N LYS A 67 7.48 -18.64 -40.93
CA LYS A 67 8.21 -19.88 -40.63
C LYS A 67 7.64 -20.59 -39.40
N VAL A 68 7.86 -21.89 -39.37
CA VAL A 68 7.37 -22.79 -38.32
C VAL A 68 8.55 -23.42 -37.62
N PHE A 69 8.54 -23.37 -36.29
CA PHE A 69 9.56 -23.98 -35.43
C PHE A 69 8.91 -24.88 -34.40
N ARG A 70 9.66 -25.86 -33.90
CA ARG A 70 9.21 -26.77 -32.83
C ARG A 70 10.13 -26.76 -31.61
N ASN A 71 11.43 -26.52 -31.81
CA ASN A 71 12.42 -26.50 -30.76
C ASN A 71 12.96 -25.07 -30.57
N VAL A 72 13.10 -24.63 -29.32
CA VAL A 72 13.71 -23.35 -28.95
C VAL A 72 15.15 -23.26 -29.44
N ASP A 73 15.94 -24.33 -29.38
CA ASP A 73 17.35 -24.31 -29.82
C ASP A 73 17.49 -24.03 -31.33
N GLU A 74 16.60 -24.64 -32.13
CA GLU A 74 16.54 -24.40 -33.57
C GLU A 74 16.16 -22.94 -33.87
N LEU A 75 15.22 -22.41 -33.09
CA LEU A 75 14.76 -21.03 -33.19
C LEU A 75 15.87 -20.04 -32.78
N ARG A 76 16.58 -20.30 -31.67
CA ARG A 76 17.75 -19.51 -31.24
C ARG A 76 18.81 -19.50 -32.34
N TRP A 77 19.15 -20.65 -32.90
CA TRP A 77 20.12 -20.73 -33.99
C TRP A 77 19.65 -19.98 -35.25
N ALA A 78 18.36 -20.05 -35.58
CA ALA A 78 17.79 -19.31 -36.71
C ALA A 78 17.85 -17.79 -36.51
N VAL A 79 17.67 -17.31 -35.28
CA VAL A 79 17.82 -15.89 -34.93
C VAL A 79 19.29 -15.45 -34.97
N GLU A 80 20.20 -16.24 -34.39
CA GLU A 80 21.64 -15.93 -34.37
C GLU A 80 22.28 -15.92 -35.77
N THR A 81 21.81 -16.80 -36.67
CA THR A 81 22.26 -16.81 -38.07
C THR A 81 21.63 -15.71 -38.92
N GLY A 82 20.65 -14.95 -38.38
CA GLY A 82 19.90 -13.92 -39.11
C GLY A 82 18.88 -14.49 -40.10
N THR A 83 18.58 -15.79 -40.02
CA THR A 83 17.61 -16.49 -40.89
C THR A 83 16.16 -16.12 -40.54
N VAL A 84 15.94 -15.71 -39.28
CA VAL A 84 14.69 -15.17 -38.74
C VAL A 84 15.02 -13.98 -37.86
N HIS A 85 14.25 -12.90 -37.96
CA HIS A 85 14.41 -11.73 -37.08
C HIS A 85 13.65 -11.92 -35.77
N LEU A 86 14.15 -11.35 -34.66
CA LEU A 86 13.57 -11.49 -33.32
C LEU A 86 12.08 -11.14 -33.23
N HIS A 87 11.66 -10.12 -34.00
CA HIS A 87 10.28 -9.61 -34.02
C HIS A 87 9.42 -10.16 -35.18
N ALA A 88 9.94 -11.14 -35.94
CA ALA A 88 9.19 -11.72 -37.05
C ALA A 88 8.03 -12.59 -36.55
N ARG A 89 6.90 -12.54 -37.26
CA ARG A 89 5.73 -13.38 -36.97
C ARG A 89 6.01 -14.83 -37.40
N ILE A 90 6.01 -15.76 -36.44
CA ILE A 90 6.27 -17.19 -36.65
C ILE A 90 5.16 -18.05 -36.03
N GLN A 91 5.17 -19.35 -36.35
CA GLN A 91 4.42 -20.35 -35.59
C GLN A 91 5.40 -21.19 -34.77
N TYR A 92 5.17 -21.27 -33.46
CA TYR A 92 5.93 -22.13 -32.56
C TYR A 92 5.05 -23.30 -32.10
N ARG A 93 5.45 -24.53 -32.45
CA ARG A 93 4.67 -25.75 -32.22
C ARG A 93 5.36 -26.64 -31.19
N SER A 94 5.32 -26.25 -29.92
CA SER A 94 5.88 -27.06 -28.83
C SER A 94 4.77 -27.73 -28.01
N PRO A 95 4.94 -29.00 -27.58
CA PRO A 95 4.07 -29.60 -26.57
C PRO A 95 4.15 -28.89 -25.21
N ASP A 96 5.24 -28.18 -24.93
CA ASP A 96 5.43 -27.46 -23.67
C ASP A 96 4.50 -26.25 -23.53
N TYR A 97 3.97 -25.73 -24.66
CA TYR A 97 3.04 -24.59 -24.69
C TYR A 97 1.77 -24.97 -25.47
N PRO A 98 0.86 -25.74 -24.86
CA PRO A 98 -0.35 -26.22 -25.51
C PRO A 98 -1.33 -25.08 -25.85
N GLU A 99 -1.24 -23.92 -25.18
CA GLU A 99 -2.12 -22.77 -25.43
C GLU A 99 -1.88 -22.10 -26.79
N LEU A 100 -0.70 -22.32 -27.39
CA LEU A 100 -0.45 -21.87 -28.76
C LEU A 100 -1.23 -22.70 -29.79
N LEU A 101 -1.84 -23.82 -29.39
CA LEU A 101 -2.73 -24.62 -30.23
C LEU A 101 -4.13 -23.99 -30.22
N ASP A 102 -4.51 -23.37 -31.34
CA ASP A 102 -5.82 -22.74 -31.50
C ASP A 102 -6.92 -23.77 -31.77
N THR A 103 -6.72 -24.67 -32.75
CA THR A 103 -7.63 -25.80 -32.99
C THR A 103 -6.89 -27.13 -32.99
N PRO A 104 -7.38 -28.14 -32.23
CA PRO A 104 -6.79 -29.47 -32.24
C PRO A 104 -7.06 -30.18 -33.57
N ALA A 105 -6.15 -31.08 -33.96
CA ALA A 105 -6.27 -31.84 -35.20
C ALA A 105 -7.41 -32.89 -35.12
N ASN A 106 -8.65 -32.49 -35.32
CA ASN A 106 -9.85 -33.32 -35.28
C ASN A 106 -10.41 -33.65 -36.68
N GLY A 107 -9.51 -34.04 -37.60
CA GLY A 107 -9.84 -34.34 -39.01
C GLY A 107 -9.49 -33.21 -40.00
N ALA A 108 -9.07 -32.05 -39.48
CA ALA A 108 -8.39 -30.99 -40.22
C ALA A 108 -6.97 -30.75 -39.62
N ALA A 109 -6.11 -30.01 -40.33
CA ALA A 109 -4.80 -29.65 -39.79
C ALA A 109 -4.94 -28.69 -38.60
N ALA A 110 -4.24 -28.99 -37.50
CA ALA A 110 -4.23 -28.13 -36.32
C ALA A 110 -3.78 -26.69 -36.66
N THR A 111 -4.54 -25.69 -36.20
CA THR A 111 -4.14 -24.28 -36.28
C THR A 111 -3.39 -23.88 -35.03
N TRP A 112 -2.39 -23.01 -35.20
CA TRP A 112 -1.56 -22.50 -34.12
C TRP A 112 -1.59 -20.98 -34.14
N LEU A 113 -1.59 -20.38 -32.96
CA LEU A 113 -1.48 -18.93 -32.79
C LEU A 113 -0.12 -18.44 -33.31
N THR A 114 -0.15 -17.25 -33.90
CA THR A 114 1.07 -16.56 -34.34
C THR A 114 1.76 -15.96 -33.12
N THR A 115 3.07 -16.13 -33.04
CA THR A 115 3.92 -15.54 -32.00
C THR A 115 5.21 -14.97 -32.61
N THR A 116 6.16 -14.53 -31.79
CA THR A 116 7.47 -14.05 -32.24
C THR A 116 8.59 -14.85 -31.57
N PRO A 117 9.79 -14.96 -32.19
CA PRO A 117 10.93 -15.60 -31.55
C PRO A 117 11.24 -15.03 -30.17
N GLY A 118 11.15 -13.71 -30.02
CA GLY A 118 11.43 -13.07 -28.75
C GLY A 118 10.43 -13.39 -27.65
N ARG A 119 9.13 -13.52 -27.97
CA ARG A 119 8.13 -14.02 -27.00
C ARG A 119 8.41 -15.46 -26.58
N VAL A 120 8.91 -16.33 -27.47
CA VAL A 120 9.30 -17.70 -27.09
C VAL A 120 10.44 -17.67 -26.07
N PHE A 121 11.47 -16.85 -26.30
CA PHE A 121 12.60 -16.73 -25.35
C PHE A 121 12.18 -16.10 -24.02
N PHE A 122 11.24 -15.16 -24.04
CA PHE A 122 10.67 -14.59 -22.82
C PHE A 122 9.95 -15.65 -21.98
N ASN A 123 9.13 -16.49 -22.61
CA ASN A 123 8.38 -17.56 -21.93
C ASN A 123 9.25 -18.72 -21.44
N GLU A 124 10.49 -18.85 -21.91
CA GLU A 124 11.45 -19.82 -21.38
C GLU A 124 11.97 -19.42 -19.99
N ALA A 125 11.97 -18.12 -19.67
CA ALA A 125 12.33 -17.62 -18.35
C ALA A 125 11.23 -17.79 -17.30
N LEU A 126 10.00 -18.09 -17.74
CA LEU A 126 8.86 -18.34 -16.87
C LEU A 126 8.80 -19.82 -16.47
N PRO A 127 8.09 -20.17 -15.37
CA PRO A 127 7.88 -21.56 -14.99
C PRO A 127 7.21 -22.30 -16.15
N GLY A 128 7.90 -23.31 -16.69
CA GLY A 128 7.34 -24.14 -17.74
C GLY A 128 6.13 -24.93 -17.24
N ASN A 129 5.38 -25.51 -18.16
CA ASN A 129 4.11 -26.19 -17.84
C ASN A 129 4.23 -27.49 -17.04
N GLN A 130 5.43 -27.82 -16.58
CA GLN A 130 5.74 -28.99 -15.76
C GLN A 130 5.69 -28.69 -14.26
N VAL A 131 5.72 -27.42 -13.87
CA VAL A 131 5.62 -27.01 -12.47
C VAL A 131 4.17 -26.65 -12.19
N GLU A 132 3.49 -27.47 -11.41
CA GLU A 132 2.12 -27.17 -10.99
C GLU A 132 2.13 -25.95 -10.05
N PRO A 133 1.21 -24.98 -10.26
CA PRO A 133 0.98 -23.91 -9.31
C PRO A 133 0.58 -24.44 -7.94
N MET A 134 0.85 -23.66 -6.91
CA MET A 134 0.44 -23.93 -5.53
C MET A 134 -0.76 -23.06 -5.14
N ASP A 135 -1.70 -23.65 -4.42
CA ASP A 135 -2.73 -22.90 -3.71
C ASP A 135 -2.13 -22.30 -2.43
N VAL A 136 -1.74 -21.03 -2.48
CA VAL A 136 -1.20 -20.31 -1.31
C VAL A 136 -2.16 -19.19 -0.91
N GLY A 137 -2.68 -19.23 0.33
CA GLY A 137 -3.44 -18.10 0.87
C GLY A 137 -4.82 -17.87 0.26
N GLY A 138 -5.49 -18.89 -0.27
CA GLY A 138 -6.76 -18.70 -0.99
C GLY A 138 -6.60 -18.09 -2.39
N HIS A 139 -5.36 -17.92 -2.86
CA HIS A 139 -5.06 -17.69 -4.27
C HIS A 139 -5.05 -19.03 -4.99
N ARG A 140 -6.04 -19.26 -5.84
CA ARG A 140 -6.04 -20.39 -6.76
C ARG A 140 -5.23 -19.98 -7.97
N ALA A 141 -3.92 -20.13 -7.88
CA ALA A 141 -3.02 -19.65 -8.92
C ALA A 141 -3.29 -20.41 -10.22
N GLU A 142 -3.69 -19.66 -11.24
CA GLU A 142 -3.72 -20.18 -12.59
C GLU A 142 -2.29 -20.39 -13.06
N GLN A 143 -2.08 -21.46 -13.82
CA GLN A 143 -0.80 -21.72 -14.44
C GLN A 143 -0.45 -20.55 -15.36
N ILE A 144 0.77 -20.02 -15.24
CA ILE A 144 1.19 -18.90 -16.10
C ILE A 144 1.17 -19.37 -17.54
N VAL A 145 0.17 -18.88 -18.26
CA VAL A 145 -0.07 -19.09 -19.68
C VAL A 145 1.03 -18.38 -20.49
N TYR A 146 1.35 -18.93 -21.65
CA TYR A 146 2.27 -18.36 -22.61
C TYR A 146 1.91 -16.90 -22.93
N VAL A 147 2.80 -15.98 -22.54
CA VAL A 147 2.64 -14.54 -22.73
C VAL A 147 2.87 -14.19 -24.19
N ASN A 148 1.79 -13.96 -24.94
CA ASN A 148 1.83 -13.67 -26.38
C ASN A 148 1.48 -12.22 -26.74
N GLU A 149 1.92 -11.26 -25.93
CA GLU A 149 1.69 -9.84 -26.15
C GLU A 149 2.96 -9.02 -25.89
N GLN A 150 2.90 -7.71 -26.13
CA GLN A 150 4.03 -6.83 -25.86
C GLN A 150 4.08 -6.46 -24.36
N VAL A 151 5.18 -6.84 -23.72
CA VAL A 151 5.32 -6.80 -22.27
C VAL A 151 5.97 -5.48 -21.84
N GLY A 152 5.26 -4.69 -21.05
CA GLY A 152 5.74 -3.46 -20.43
C GLY A 152 5.75 -3.58 -18.90
N ARG A 153 5.98 -2.46 -18.20
CA ARG A 153 6.05 -2.45 -16.73
C ARG A 153 4.78 -2.99 -16.06
N GLY A 154 3.60 -2.65 -16.59
CA GLY A 154 2.32 -3.11 -16.04
C GLY A 154 2.16 -4.62 -16.14
N HIS A 155 2.39 -5.16 -17.35
CA HIS A 155 2.35 -6.60 -17.62
C HIS A 155 3.38 -7.37 -16.78
N LEU A 156 4.63 -6.88 -16.66
CA LEU A 156 5.63 -7.48 -15.77
C LEU A 156 5.21 -7.48 -14.30
N GLY A 157 4.52 -6.43 -13.85
CA GLY A 157 3.99 -6.36 -12.50
C GLY A 157 3.00 -7.48 -12.21
N LEU A 158 2.09 -7.76 -13.15
CA LEU A 158 1.11 -8.85 -13.04
C LEU A 158 1.79 -10.22 -13.06
N ILE A 159 2.67 -10.46 -14.05
CA ILE A 159 3.41 -11.73 -14.16
C ILE A 159 4.18 -12.03 -12.87
N VAL A 160 4.84 -11.01 -12.29
CA VAL A 160 5.60 -11.19 -11.04
C VAL A 160 4.68 -11.42 -9.84
N ASP A 161 3.47 -10.86 -9.83
CA ASP A 161 2.47 -11.12 -8.78
C ASP A 161 1.96 -12.56 -8.84
N ASP A 162 1.62 -13.03 -10.03
CA ASP A 162 1.20 -14.41 -10.29
C ASP A 162 2.32 -15.39 -9.90
N LEU A 163 3.58 -15.08 -10.25
CA LEU A 163 4.74 -15.85 -9.82
C LEU A 163 4.85 -15.89 -8.29
N ALA A 164 4.83 -14.71 -7.65
CA ALA A 164 5.07 -14.58 -6.22
C ALA A 164 4.01 -15.30 -5.36
N ARG A 165 2.76 -15.34 -5.83
CA ARG A 165 1.63 -15.95 -5.11
C ARG A 165 1.40 -17.40 -5.48
N GLY A 166 1.64 -17.76 -6.75
CA GLY A 166 1.27 -19.05 -7.30
C GLY A 166 2.37 -20.10 -7.30
N TYR A 167 3.62 -19.74 -7.03
CA TYR A 167 4.73 -20.68 -7.12
C TYR A 167 5.57 -20.71 -5.85
N PRO A 168 6.23 -21.85 -5.55
CA PRO A 168 7.15 -21.92 -4.42
C PRO A 168 8.30 -20.94 -4.59
N LYS A 169 8.73 -20.32 -3.48
CA LYS A 169 9.76 -19.27 -3.44
C LYS A 169 11.04 -19.57 -4.22
N LYS A 170 11.46 -20.84 -4.27
CA LYS A 170 12.62 -21.27 -5.06
C LYS A 170 12.40 -21.05 -6.56
N VAL A 171 11.26 -21.49 -7.08
CA VAL A 171 10.89 -21.32 -8.50
C VAL A 171 10.74 -19.84 -8.81
N VAL A 172 10.12 -19.07 -7.92
CA VAL A 172 10.02 -17.61 -8.06
C VAL A 172 11.40 -16.97 -8.18
N ALA A 173 12.35 -17.32 -7.32
CA ALA A 173 13.70 -16.78 -7.37
C ALA A 173 14.42 -17.15 -8.68
N GLU A 174 14.33 -18.42 -9.10
CA GLU A 174 14.95 -18.91 -10.35
C GLU A 174 14.35 -18.22 -11.59
N SER A 175 13.01 -18.08 -11.65
CA SER A 175 12.33 -17.39 -12.75
C SER A 175 12.63 -15.89 -12.78
N LEU A 176 12.69 -15.22 -11.62
CA LEU A 176 13.03 -13.79 -11.58
C LEU A 176 14.47 -13.53 -12.02
N ASP A 177 15.42 -14.40 -11.65
CA ASP A 177 16.79 -14.30 -12.12
C ASP A 177 16.90 -14.58 -13.63
N ALA A 178 16.19 -15.60 -14.14
CA ALA A 178 16.14 -15.89 -15.57
C ALA A 178 15.52 -14.73 -16.37
N LEU A 179 14.43 -14.13 -15.87
CA LEU A 179 13.80 -12.95 -16.47
C LEU A 179 14.75 -11.76 -16.47
N LYS A 180 15.43 -11.49 -15.35
CA LYS A 180 16.43 -10.42 -15.23
C LYS A 180 17.54 -10.60 -16.26
N ASP A 181 18.10 -11.79 -16.37
CA ASP A 181 19.21 -12.08 -17.30
C ASP A 181 18.78 -11.94 -18.76
N ALA A 182 17.63 -12.52 -19.15
CA ALA A 182 17.08 -12.37 -20.49
C ALA A 182 16.79 -10.90 -20.81
N CYS A 183 16.16 -10.17 -19.90
CA CYS A 183 15.84 -8.76 -20.10
C CYS A 183 17.11 -7.91 -20.27
N PHE A 184 18.14 -8.10 -19.46
CA PHE A 184 19.40 -7.35 -19.63
C PHE A 184 20.15 -7.70 -20.92
N GLU A 185 20.13 -8.97 -21.32
CA GLU A 185 20.74 -9.40 -22.57
C GLU A 185 20.09 -8.70 -23.76
N TYR A 186 18.75 -8.73 -23.85
CA TYR A 186 18.03 -8.12 -24.97
C TYR A 186 17.96 -6.60 -24.88
N ALA A 187 17.98 -6.00 -23.69
CA ALA A 187 18.18 -4.57 -23.52
C ALA A 187 19.53 -4.14 -24.11
N SER A 188 20.60 -4.89 -23.83
CA SER A 188 21.94 -4.61 -24.38
C SER A 188 21.99 -4.81 -25.89
N ARG A 189 21.40 -5.91 -26.41
CA ARG A 189 21.35 -6.22 -27.84
C ARG A 189 20.48 -5.24 -28.64
N SER A 190 19.47 -4.63 -28.03
CA SER A 190 18.64 -3.62 -28.68
C SER A 190 19.45 -2.41 -29.17
N GLY A 191 20.62 -2.16 -28.56
CA GLY A 191 21.46 -1.01 -28.90
C GLY A 191 20.77 0.32 -28.64
N LEU A 192 19.76 0.35 -27.77
CA LEU A 192 18.97 1.53 -27.50
C LEU A 192 19.87 2.67 -27.01
N THR A 193 19.82 3.78 -27.73
CA THR A 193 20.59 4.98 -27.48
C THR A 193 19.69 6.19 -27.55
N VAL A 194 20.14 7.32 -27.02
CA VAL A 194 19.41 8.58 -27.11
C VAL A 194 20.31 9.63 -27.75
N SER A 195 19.84 10.19 -28.84
CA SER A 195 20.43 11.31 -29.56
C SER A 195 19.50 12.51 -29.53
N ILE A 196 20.01 13.66 -29.96
CA ILE A 196 19.14 14.82 -30.14
C ILE A 196 18.08 14.51 -31.19
N ASP A 197 18.39 13.82 -32.28
CA ASP A 197 17.48 13.59 -33.41
C ASP A 197 16.27 12.71 -33.09
N ASP A 198 16.35 11.89 -32.03
CA ASP A 198 15.23 11.07 -31.55
C ASP A 198 14.10 11.93 -30.97
N VAL A 199 14.42 13.15 -30.52
CA VAL A 199 13.46 14.10 -29.93
C VAL A 199 12.72 14.86 -31.04
N LYS A 200 11.67 14.28 -31.61
CA LYS A 200 10.93 14.95 -32.71
C LYS A 200 9.99 16.04 -32.19
N THR A 201 10.25 17.27 -32.63
CA THR A 201 9.32 18.40 -32.46
C THR A 201 8.28 18.35 -33.58
N PRO A 202 6.97 18.48 -33.30
CA PRO A 202 5.97 18.49 -34.36
C PRO A 202 6.10 19.73 -35.25
N ASP A 203 6.04 19.53 -36.58
CA ASP A 203 6.19 20.61 -37.57
C ASP A 203 5.08 21.67 -37.44
N GLU A 204 3.88 21.25 -37.00
CA GLU A 204 2.72 22.13 -36.81
C GLU A 204 2.82 23.04 -35.58
N LYS A 205 3.83 22.83 -34.70
CA LYS A 205 3.97 23.56 -33.43
C LYS A 205 3.87 25.07 -33.60
N ILE A 206 4.58 25.63 -34.58
CA ILE A 206 4.63 27.09 -34.79
C ILE A 206 3.24 27.61 -35.16
N GLY A 207 2.51 26.92 -36.04
CA GLY A 207 1.15 27.29 -36.43
C GLY A 207 0.18 27.29 -35.26
N ILE A 208 0.22 26.23 -34.44
CA ILE A 208 -0.63 26.10 -33.23
C ILE A 208 -0.37 27.25 -32.27
N LEU A 209 0.91 27.59 -32.03
CA LEU A 209 1.29 28.68 -31.13
C LEU A 209 0.84 30.04 -31.65
N GLU A 210 0.97 30.30 -32.95
CA GLU A 210 0.52 31.57 -33.55
C GLU A 210 -1.01 31.74 -33.50
N ASP A 211 -1.77 30.66 -33.67
CA ASP A 211 -3.23 30.70 -33.55
C ASP A 211 -3.66 31.05 -32.12
N HIS A 212 -3.03 30.43 -31.11
CA HIS A 212 -3.33 30.70 -29.70
C HIS A 212 -2.81 32.08 -29.25
N GLU A 213 -1.68 32.56 -29.78
CA GLU A 213 -1.20 33.93 -29.54
C GLU A 213 -2.25 34.95 -29.98
N ARG A 214 -2.81 34.77 -31.19
CA ARG A 214 -3.86 35.64 -31.72
C ARG A 214 -5.12 35.63 -30.86
N GLN A 215 -5.43 34.52 -30.20
CA GLN A 215 -6.55 34.45 -29.25
C GLN A 215 -6.23 35.20 -27.95
N ALA A 216 -5.04 35.02 -27.39
CA ALA A 216 -4.59 35.74 -26.19
C ALA A 216 -4.55 37.26 -26.43
N GLU A 217 -4.07 37.71 -27.60
CA GLU A 217 -4.07 39.13 -27.97
C GLU A 217 -5.49 39.72 -28.07
N LYS A 218 -6.48 38.94 -28.51
CA LYS A 218 -7.90 39.38 -28.51
C LYS A 218 -8.41 39.58 -27.09
N VAL A 219 -8.06 38.68 -26.16
CA VAL A 219 -8.44 38.78 -24.74
C VAL A 219 -7.80 40.02 -24.10
N GLU A 220 -6.50 40.24 -24.33
CA GLU A 220 -5.79 41.44 -23.88
C GLU A 220 -6.39 42.72 -24.52
N GLY A 221 -6.80 42.65 -25.79
CA GLY A 221 -7.51 43.74 -26.47
C GLY A 221 -8.89 44.05 -25.87
N GLN A 222 -9.63 43.04 -25.41
CA GLN A 222 -10.90 43.21 -24.69
C GLN A 222 -10.68 43.85 -23.32
N PHE A 223 -9.62 43.45 -22.62
CA PHE A 223 -9.23 44.04 -21.33
C PHE A 223 -8.89 45.53 -21.48
N ARG A 224 -8.08 45.90 -22.49
CA ARG A 224 -7.74 47.31 -22.77
C ARG A 224 -8.96 48.17 -23.12
N LYS A 225 -10.01 47.58 -23.69
CA LYS A 225 -11.28 48.25 -23.99
C LYS A 225 -12.23 48.32 -22.79
N GLY A 226 -11.86 47.73 -21.65
CA GLY A 226 -12.69 47.67 -20.44
C GLY A 226 -13.87 46.71 -20.52
N ILE A 227 -13.84 45.74 -21.45
CA ILE A 227 -14.94 44.77 -21.65
C ILE A 227 -14.88 43.65 -20.59
N ILE A 228 -13.68 43.27 -20.17
CA ILE A 228 -13.42 42.22 -19.18
C ILE A 228 -12.54 42.76 -18.05
N THR A 229 -12.60 42.11 -16.89
CA THR A 229 -11.77 42.40 -15.72
C THR A 229 -10.39 41.72 -15.81
N ASP A 230 -9.43 42.13 -14.96
CA ASP A 230 -8.08 41.52 -14.92
C ASP A 230 -8.13 40.05 -14.49
N GLY A 231 -9.05 39.68 -13.60
CA GLY A 231 -9.26 38.28 -13.18
C GLY A 231 -9.74 37.41 -14.33
N GLU A 232 -10.78 37.85 -15.05
CA GLU A 232 -11.30 37.16 -16.23
C GLU A 232 -10.25 37.09 -17.35
N ARG A 233 -9.43 38.15 -17.52
CA ARG A 233 -8.33 38.13 -18.49
C ARG A 233 -7.36 37.00 -18.18
N ARG A 234 -6.86 36.92 -16.94
CA ARG A 234 -5.89 35.89 -16.53
C ARG A 234 -6.46 34.48 -16.68
N GLN A 235 -7.71 34.27 -16.27
CA GLN A 235 -8.35 32.97 -16.40
C GLN A 235 -8.44 32.53 -17.85
N LYS A 236 -8.92 33.41 -18.75
CA LYS A 236 -9.00 33.12 -20.18
C LYS A 236 -7.62 32.89 -20.82
N GLU A 237 -6.61 33.67 -20.44
CA GLU A 237 -5.22 33.47 -20.90
C GLU A 237 -4.70 32.09 -20.47
N VAL A 238 -4.95 31.68 -19.22
CA VAL A 238 -4.56 30.36 -18.72
C VAL A 238 -5.26 29.23 -19.48
N GLU A 239 -6.57 29.36 -19.74
CA GLU A 239 -7.34 28.37 -20.52
C GLU A 239 -6.81 28.23 -21.95
N ILE A 240 -6.55 29.35 -22.64
CA ILE A 240 -5.98 29.36 -24.00
C ILE A 240 -4.64 28.64 -24.03
N TRP A 241 -3.74 28.95 -23.10
CA TRP A 241 -2.39 28.37 -23.09
C TRP A 241 -2.36 26.92 -22.65
N ASN A 242 -3.28 26.48 -21.79
CA ASN A 242 -3.46 25.07 -21.47
C ASN A 242 -3.95 24.29 -22.70
N SER A 243 -4.90 24.84 -23.46
CA SER A 243 -5.37 24.25 -24.72
C SER A 243 -4.22 24.11 -25.74
N ALA A 244 -3.43 25.16 -25.93
CA ALA A 244 -2.26 25.14 -26.82
C ALA A 244 -1.25 24.05 -26.41
N THR A 245 -0.98 23.95 -25.10
CA THR A 245 -0.06 22.95 -24.55
C THR A 245 -0.56 21.53 -24.80
N HIS A 246 -1.88 21.30 -24.64
CA HIS A 246 -2.49 19.99 -24.91
C HIS A 246 -2.40 19.63 -26.39
N GLU A 247 -2.76 20.55 -27.29
CA GLU A 247 -2.71 20.30 -28.75
C GLU A 247 -1.29 19.99 -29.24
N VAL A 248 -0.28 20.75 -28.79
CA VAL A 248 1.13 20.47 -29.10
C VAL A 248 1.56 19.10 -28.56
N THR A 249 1.04 18.68 -27.41
CA THR A 249 1.34 17.36 -26.82
C THR A 249 0.81 16.23 -27.69
N GLU A 250 -0.43 16.33 -28.17
CA GLU A 250 -1.03 15.28 -29.02
C GLU A 250 -0.30 15.18 -30.36
N ARG A 251 0.03 16.30 -31.02
CA ARG A 251 0.84 16.27 -32.26
C ARG A 251 2.23 15.69 -32.07
N MET A 252 2.87 15.98 -30.95
CA MET A 252 4.16 15.41 -30.60
C MET A 252 4.07 13.89 -30.44
N LYS A 253 3.01 13.37 -29.80
CA LYS A 253 2.79 11.92 -29.70
C LYS A 253 2.69 11.30 -31.09
N GLU A 254 1.82 11.82 -31.95
CA GLU A 254 1.65 11.32 -33.33
C GLU A 254 3.01 11.25 -34.08
N SER A 255 3.86 12.28 -33.92
CA SER A 255 5.18 12.34 -34.56
C SER A 255 6.17 11.29 -34.02
N LEU A 256 6.13 10.99 -32.72
CA LEU A 256 6.95 9.95 -32.10
C LEU A 256 6.47 8.55 -32.51
N GLU A 257 5.15 8.33 -32.55
CA GLU A 257 4.54 7.03 -32.90
C GLU A 257 4.72 6.65 -34.37
N ALA A 258 4.86 7.64 -35.25
CA ALA A 258 5.16 7.41 -36.65
C ALA A 258 6.51 6.68 -36.87
N ASP A 259 7.39 6.67 -35.86
CA ASP A 259 8.67 5.98 -35.87
C ASP A 259 8.65 4.80 -34.89
N HIS A 260 8.40 3.61 -35.44
CA HIS A 260 8.05 2.40 -34.68
C HIS A 260 9.03 2.01 -33.56
N PHE A 261 10.32 2.34 -33.70
CA PHE A 261 11.35 2.08 -32.68
C PHE A 261 12.07 3.35 -32.24
N ASN A 262 11.37 4.48 -32.15
CA ASN A 262 11.93 5.67 -31.53
C ASN A 262 12.33 5.34 -30.07
N PRO A 263 13.60 5.57 -29.67
CA PRO A 263 14.07 5.23 -28.32
C PRO A 263 13.30 5.93 -27.19
N ILE A 264 12.91 7.19 -27.39
CA ILE A 264 12.16 7.97 -26.40
C ILE A 264 10.74 7.43 -26.26
N ASP A 265 10.08 7.07 -27.37
CA ASP A 265 8.75 6.47 -27.32
C ASP A 265 8.78 5.10 -26.61
N MET A 266 9.78 4.26 -26.93
CA MET A 266 9.99 2.98 -26.26
C MET A 266 10.18 3.12 -24.75
N MET A 267 11.02 4.06 -24.29
CA MET A 267 11.25 4.29 -22.85
C MET A 267 9.96 4.67 -22.11
N VAL A 268 9.12 5.51 -22.72
CA VAL A 268 7.88 6.01 -22.11
C VAL A 268 6.75 4.99 -22.19
N LYS A 269 6.51 4.36 -23.35
CA LYS A 269 5.44 3.37 -23.52
C LYS A 269 5.68 2.08 -22.75
N SER A 270 6.93 1.63 -22.68
CA SER A 270 7.29 0.49 -21.83
C SER A 270 7.08 0.78 -20.34
N GLY A 271 7.03 2.05 -19.94
CA GLY A 271 6.97 2.46 -18.53
C GLY A 271 8.29 2.28 -17.78
N ALA A 272 9.39 2.01 -18.51
CA ALA A 272 10.72 1.82 -17.96
C ALA A 272 11.26 3.10 -17.30
N ARG A 273 11.22 4.22 -18.04
CA ARG A 273 11.70 5.51 -17.56
C ARG A 273 11.06 6.66 -18.32
N GLY A 274 10.66 7.67 -17.56
CA GLY A 274 10.10 8.89 -18.12
C GLY A 274 8.58 8.88 -18.19
N ASN A 275 8.04 10.07 -18.48
CA ASN A 275 6.61 10.33 -18.59
C ASN A 275 6.40 11.21 -19.83
N MET A 276 5.28 11.04 -20.53
CA MET A 276 4.88 11.89 -21.66
C MET A 276 4.94 13.41 -21.34
N MET A 277 4.62 13.82 -20.11
CA MET A 277 4.77 15.19 -19.62
C MET A 277 6.22 15.67 -19.61
N GLN A 278 7.20 14.79 -19.38
CA GLN A 278 8.62 15.13 -19.46
C GLN A 278 9.06 15.23 -20.92
N VAL A 279 8.65 14.28 -21.76
CA VAL A 279 8.90 14.33 -23.22
C VAL A 279 8.33 15.60 -23.83
N ARG A 280 7.13 16.02 -23.40
CA ARG A 280 6.53 17.30 -23.76
C ARG A 280 7.42 18.50 -23.45
N GLN A 281 8.09 18.51 -22.31
CA GLN A 281 9.00 19.61 -21.95
C GLN A 281 10.28 19.61 -22.82
N ILE A 282 10.69 18.45 -23.33
CA ILE A 282 11.89 18.31 -24.16
C ILE A 282 11.60 18.66 -25.62
N ALA A 283 10.51 18.15 -26.19
CA ALA A 283 10.18 18.25 -27.62
C ALA A 283 9.01 19.19 -27.95
N GLY A 284 8.01 19.29 -27.07
CA GLY A 284 6.81 20.10 -27.30
C GLY A 284 7.00 21.57 -26.88
N MET A 285 6.50 21.90 -25.70
CA MET A 285 6.68 23.18 -25.03
C MET A 285 6.62 22.98 -23.51
N ARG A 286 7.21 23.89 -22.74
CA ARG A 286 7.12 23.79 -21.28
C ARG A 286 5.75 24.22 -20.73
N GLY A 287 5.13 25.22 -21.36
CA GLY A 287 3.79 25.69 -21.00
C GLY A 287 3.78 26.73 -19.88
N LEU A 288 2.68 26.79 -19.14
CA LEU A 288 2.52 27.71 -18.00
C LEU A 288 3.31 27.21 -16.79
N VAL A 289 3.75 28.17 -15.95
CA VAL A 289 4.49 27.90 -14.72
C VAL A 289 3.80 28.61 -13.55
N ALA A 290 3.71 27.93 -12.42
CA ALA A 290 3.20 28.52 -11.18
C ALA A 290 4.25 29.37 -10.46
N ASN A 291 3.82 30.47 -9.87
CA ASN A 291 4.63 31.25 -8.95
C ASN A 291 4.75 30.51 -7.58
N PRO A 292 5.60 30.98 -6.63
CA PRO A 292 5.73 30.33 -5.32
C PRO A 292 4.45 30.29 -4.48
N ARG A 293 3.46 31.14 -4.77
CA ARG A 293 2.14 31.16 -4.11
C ARG A 293 1.16 30.16 -4.72
N GLY A 294 1.46 29.59 -5.89
CA GLY A 294 0.59 28.67 -6.62
C GLY A 294 -0.18 29.32 -7.77
N ASP A 295 -0.10 30.64 -7.95
CA ASP A 295 -0.80 31.31 -9.05
C ASP A 295 -0.08 31.05 -10.38
N MET A 296 -0.84 30.77 -11.44
CA MET A 296 -0.32 30.60 -12.79
C MET A 296 0.16 31.94 -13.35
N ILE A 297 1.38 31.97 -13.86
CA ILE A 297 1.90 33.14 -14.57
C ILE A 297 1.28 33.14 -15.96
N PRO A 298 0.50 34.17 -16.35
CA PRO A 298 -0.27 34.18 -17.62
C PRO A 298 0.61 34.30 -18.88
N ARG A 299 1.93 34.21 -18.73
CA ARG A 299 2.91 34.23 -19.82
C ARG A 299 3.57 32.86 -19.90
N PRO A 300 3.28 32.05 -20.93
CA PRO A 300 3.83 30.70 -21.06
C PRO A 300 5.30 30.73 -21.48
N ILE A 301 5.95 29.59 -21.31
CA ILE A 301 7.24 29.26 -21.92
C ILE A 301 6.95 28.47 -23.20
N LYS A 302 7.24 29.09 -24.36
CA LYS A 302 6.92 28.53 -25.69
C LYS A 302 8.01 27.59 -26.20
N SER A 303 9.25 27.87 -25.81
CA SER A 303 10.40 27.04 -26.12
C SER A 303 10.37 25.73 -25.33
N ASN A 304 11.10 24.74 -25.84
CA ASN A 304 11.36 23.46 -25.18
C ASN A 304 12.86 23.32 -24.89
N PHE A 305 13.27 22.23 -24.22
CA PHE A 305 14.69 22.02 -23.90
C PHE A 305 15.56 21.70 -25.12
N ARG A 306 15.00 21.12 -26.19
CA ARG A 306 15.73 20.89 -27.45
C ARG A 306 16.13 22.20 -28.13
N GLU A 307 15.22 23.16 -28.17
CA GLU A 307 15.41 24.47 -28.81
C GLU A 307 16.23 25.44 -27.95
N GLY A 308 16.22 25.23 -26.63
CA GLY A 308 16.80 26.14 -25.65
C GLY A 308 15.82 27.22 -25.20
N LEU A 309 16.01 27.70 -23.97
CA LEU A 309 15.14 28.67 -23.31
C LEU A 309 15.73 30.08 -23.42
N ALA A 310 14.88 31.08 -23.66
CA ALA A 310 15.31 32.47 -23.52
C ALA A 310 15.60 32.82 -22.05
N MET A 311 16.44 33.82 -21.80
CA MET A 311 16.82 34.24 -20.44
C MET A 311 15.60 34.48 -19.53
N LEU A 312 14.57 35.15 -20.06
CA LEU A 312 13.35 35.46 -19.30
C LEU A 312 12.53 34.21 -19.01
N GLU A 313 12.40 33.29 -19.98
CA GLU A 313 11.70 32.01 -19.79
C GLU A 313 12.40 31.14 -18.76
N TYR A 314 13.73 31.08 -18.82
CA TYR A 314 14.53 30.37 -17.82
C TYR A 314 14.34 30.98 -16.43
N PHE A 315 14.39 32.32 -16.31
CA PHE A 315 14.15 33.02 -15.04
C PHE A 315 12.77 32.72 -14.48
N ILE A 316 11.71 32.74 -15.30
CA ILE A 316 10.33 32.42 -14.90
C ILE A 316 10.21 30.98 -14.36
N ALA A 317 10.98 30.04 -14.89
CA ALA A 317 10.99 28.66 -14.42
C ALA A 317 11.69 28.45 -13.06
N THR A 318 12.60 29.34 -12.65
CA THR A 318 13.43 29.14 -11.45
C THR A 318 12.68 29.10 -10.11
N PRO A 319 11.65 29.95 -9.84
CA PRO A 319 11.04 29.98 -8.51
C PRO A 319 10.29 28.67 -8.18
N GLY A 320 9.61 28.09 -9.16
CA GLY A 320 8.93 26.79 -9.01
C GLY A 320 9.91 25.66 -8.76
N ALA A 321 10.99 25.58 -9.55
CA ALA A 321 12.04 24.56 -9.36
C ALA A 321 12.72 24.68 -7.99
N ARG A 322 13.05 25.90 -7.55
CA ARG A 322 13.65 26.16 -6.24
C ARG A 322 12.72 25.76 -5.09
N LYS A 323 11.42 26.10 -5.19
CA LYS A 323 10.43 25.71 -4.19
C LYS A 323 10.36 24.19 -4.06
N GLY A 324 10.29 23.46 -5.18
CA GLY A 324 10.29 22.00 -5.18
C GLY A 324 11.51 21.39 -4.47
N LEU A 325 12.72 21.88 -4.76
CA LEU A 325 13.95 21.39 -4.11
C LEU A 325 13.97 21.68 -2.60
N VAL A 326 13.53 22.87 -2.18
CA VAL A 326 13.48 23.26 -0.77
C VAL A 326 12.43 22.44 -0.01
N ASP A 327 11.25 22.24 -0.60
CA ASP A 327 10.19 21.43 0.02
C ASP A 327 10.63 19.98 0.22
N THR A 328 11.34 19.38 -0.75
CA THR A 328 11.91 18.02 -0.59
C THR A 328 12.89 17.94 0.58
N ALA A 329 13.80 18.90 0.69
CA ALA A 329 14.80 18.90 1.76
C ALA A 329 14.19 19.11 3.16
N LEU A 330 13.20 19.99 3.28
CA LEU A 330 12.57 20.29 4.58
C LEU A 330 11.63 19.19 5.04
N ARG A 331 10.76 18.72 4.14
CA ARG A 331 9.64 17.85 4.52
C ARG A 331 10.02 16.37 4.69
N THR A 332 11.21 15.96 4.23
CA THR A 332 11.74 14.60 4.50
C THR A 332 11.81 14.33 6.01
N ALA A 333 12.17 15.34 6.82
CA ALA A 333 12.19 15.22 8.26
C ALA A 333 10.77 15.02 8.86
N ASP A 334 9.76 15.67 8.29
CA ASP A 334 8.38 15.59 8.78
C ASP A 334 7.79 14.19 8.60
N SER A 335 8.08 13.52 7.48
CA SER A 335 7.63 12.13 7.26
C SER A 335 8.29 11.14 8.22
N GLY A 336 9.60 11.27 8.45
CA GLY A 336 10.29 10.46 9.46
C GLY A 336 9.72 10.69 10.87
N TYR A 337 9.36 11.94 11.18
CA TYR A 337 8.75 12.28 12.45
C TYR A 337 7.33 11.72 12.62
N LEU A 338 6.51 11.74 11.57
CA LEU A 338 5.19 11.07 11.59
C LEU A 338 5.36 9.57 11.83
N THR A 339 6.27 8.91 11.10
CA THR A 339 6.54 7.47 11.24
C THR A 339 6.92 7.13 12.68
N ARG A 340 7.80 7.92 13.30
CA ARG A 340 8.16 7.76 14.71
C ARG A 340 6.93 7.83 15.63
N ARG A 341 6.08 8.84 15.49
CA ARG A 341 4.85 8.99 16.30
C ARG A 341 3.87 7.82 16.11
N LEU A 342 3.76 7.32 14.88
CA LEU A 342 2.93 6.16 14.56
C LEU A 342 3.46 4.88 15.24
N VAL A 343 4.77 4.66 15.25
CA VAL A 343 5.38 3.53 15.97
C VAL A 343 5.15 3.67 17.47
N ASP A 344 5.34 4.88 18.02
CA ASP A 344 5.19 5.14 19.45
C ASP A 344 3.77 4.85 19.97
N VAL A 345 2.74 5.10 19.16
CA VAL A 345 1.34 4.82 19.54
C VAL A 345 0.92 3.35 19.34
N SER A 346 1.58 2.62 18.43
CA SER A 346 1.11 1.30 17.97
C SER A 346 2.02 0.14 18.35
N GLN A 347 3.23 0.37 18.86
CA GLN A 347 4.21 -0.68 19.17
C GLN A 347 3.73 -1.79 20.12
N GLU A 348 2.69 -1.55 20.93
CA GLU A 348 2.11 -2.54 21.85
C GLU A 348 1.11 -3.48 21.13
N LEU A 349 0.79 -3.23 19.86
CA LEU A 349 -0.10 -4.06 19.05
C LEU A 349 0.66 -5.24 18.44
N ILE A 350 0.52 -6.38 19.11
CA ILE A 350 1.10 -7.68 18.73
C ILE A 350 -0.03 -8.69 18.52
N ILE A 351 0.14 -9.64 17.62
CA ILE A 351 -0.84 -10.71 17.42
C ILE A 351 -0.86 -11.67 18.61
N ASN A 352 -2.05 -11.90 19.16
CA ASN A 352 -2.30 -12.83 20.26
C ASN A 352 -3.09 -14.07 19.79
N ASP A 353 -3.25 -15.03 20.69
CA ASP A 353 -3.92 -16.31 20.49
C ASP A 353 -5.41 -16.31 20.88
N VAL A 354 -6.00 -15.14 21.12
CA VAL A 354 -7.44 -15.03 21.44
C VAL A 354 -8.24 -15.28 20.17
N ASP A 355 -9.20 -16.20 20.23
CA ASP A 355 -10.17 -16.40 19.16
C ASP A 355 -11.47 -15.62 19.46
N PRO A 356 -11.87 -14.66 18.59
CA PRO A 356 -13.15 -13.98 18.70
C PRO A 356 -14.39 -14.90 18.66
N PHE A 357 -14.27 -16.10 18.11
CA PHE A 357 -15.37 -17.08 17.98
C PHE A 357 -15.54 -17.97 19.22
N ASP A 358 -14.53 -18.08 20.08
CA ASP A 358 -14.56 -18.97 21.27
C ASP A 358 -15.29 -18.36 22.48
N GLY A 359 -15.62 -17.06 22.44
CA GLY A 359 -16.25 -16.36 23.56
C GLY A 359 -17.78 -16.48 23.61
N ASP A 360 -18.36 -16.41 24.82
CA ASP A 360 -19.82 -16.36 25.07
C ASP A 360 -20.51 -15.03 24.62
N GLY A 361 -19.88 -14.25 23.74
CA GLY A 361 -20.33 -12.92 23.29
C GLY A 361 -20.65 -12.87 21.79
N PRO A 362 -21.39 -11.84 21.34
CA PRO A 362 -21.61 -11.65 19.91
C PRO A 362 -20.29 -11.29 19.22
N VAL A 363 -19.98 -12.00 18.14
CA VAL A 363 -18.84 -11.69 17.27
C VAL A 363 -19.03 -10.28 16.70
N ARG A 364 -18.10 -9.38 17.02
CA ARG A 364 -18.13 -8.00 16.55
C ARG A 364 -17.41 -7.91 15.21
N GLY A 365 -18.01 -7.17 14.28
CA GLY A 365 -17.43 -6.95 12.95
C GLY A 365 -17.88 -5.60 12.38
N ILE A 366 -17.27 -5.23 11.26
CA ILE A 366 -17.64 -4.05 10.47
C ILE A 366 -18.34 -4.49 9.19
N TRP A 367 -19.27 -3.66 8.71
CA TRP A 367 -19.87 -3.86 7.39
C TRP A 367 -18.97 -3.25 6.33
N ILE A 368 -18.60 -4.05 5.34
CA ILE A 368 -18.02 -3.59 4.08
C ILE A 368 -19.18 -3.51 3.08
N GLU A 369 -19.57 -2.27 2.77
CA GLU A 369 -20.60 -1.94 1.80
C GLU A 369 -20.01 -1.84 0.37
N ASP A 370 -20.87 -2.00 -0.63
CA ASP A 370 -20.57 -1.95 -2.06
C ASP A 370 -19.58 -3.04 -2.52
N VAL A 371 -19.86 -4.30 -2.17
CA VAL A 371 -19.10 -5.47 -2.65
C VAL A 371 -19.58 -5.81 -4.06
N ARG A 372 -18.98 -5.19 -5.07
CA ARG A 372 -19.35 -5.35 -6.49
C ARG A 372 -18.18 -4.97 -7.41
N PRO A 373 -18.24 -5.32 -8.71
CA PRO A 373 -17.19 -4.98 -9.65
C PRO A 373 -17.04 -3.47 -9.84
N ASP A 374 -15.82 -3.03 -10.14
CA ASP A 374 -15.54 -1.61 -10.40
C ASP A 374 -16.34 -1.11 -11.62
N GLU A 375 -16.94 0.06 -11.48
CA GLU A 375 -17.69 0.75 -12.53
C GLU A 375 -16.79 1.81 -13.22
N THR A 376 -17.12 2.20 -14.45
CA THR A 376 -16.32 3.18 -15.24
C THR A 376 -16.04 4.49 -14.48
N ASN A 377 -16.94 4.90 -13.59
CA ASN A 377 -16.83 6.14 -12.82
C ASN A 377 -16.57 5.91 -11.32
N ARG A 378 -16.56 4.67 -10.83
CA ARG A 378 -16.44 4.37 -9.38
C ARG A 378 -15.67 3.07 -9.14
N VAL A 379 -14.57 3.21 -8.41
CA VAL A 379 -13.72 2.10 -7.97
C VAL A 379 -14.06 1.78 -6.51
N PHE A 380 -14.42 0.53 -6.23
CA PHE A 380 -14.84 0.05 -4.90
C PHE A 380 -13.66 -0.43 -4.05
N ASN A 381 -12.49 -0.66 -4.65
CA ASN A 381 -11.22 -0.97 -3.98
C ASN A 381 -11.28 -2.21 -3.07
N LEU A 382 -11.92 -3.30 -3.53
CA LEU A 382 -12.09 -4.52 -2.72
C LEU A 382 -10.76 -5.17 -2.33
N GLU A 383 -9.71 -5.05 -3.16
CA GLU A 383 -8.34 -5.50 -2.84
C GLU A 383 -7.77 -4.90 -1.54
N THR A 384 -8.25 -3.71 -1.16
CA THR A 384 -7.73 -2.92 -0.05
C THR A 384 -8.68 -2.94 1.16
N ARG A 385 -9.96 -3.20 0.90
CA ARG A 385 -11.06 -3.17 1.87
C ARG A 385 -11.49 -4.56 2.36
N LEU A 386 -11.53 -5.56 1.48
CA LEU A 386 -12.13 -6.87 1.74
C LEU A 386 -11.11 -8.01 1.74
N PHE A 387 -10.20 -8.03 0.76
CA PHE A 387 -9.12 -9.02 0.68
C PHE A 387 -8.38 -9.11 2.03
N SER A 388 -7.88 -10.29 2.38
CA SER A 388 -7.09 -10.54 3.60
C SER A 388 -7.87 -10.46 4.92
N ARG A 389 -9.18 -10.17 4.91
CA ARG A 389 -10.03 -10.13 6.12
C ARG A 389 -10.77 -11.43 6.37
N THR A 390 -11.24 -11.61 7.60
CA THR A 390 -12.01 -12.80 8.01
C THR A 390 -13.50 -12.48 8.05
N LEU A 391 -14.34 -13.36 7.50
CA LEU A 391 -15.80 -13.23 7.56
C LEU A 391 -16.31 -13.39 9.00
N ALA A 392 -17.20 -12.49 9.42
CA ALA A 392 -17.81 -12.51 10.76
C ALA A 392 -19.15 -13.27 10.81
N ASP A 393 -19.77 -13.51 9.65
CA ASP A 393 -21.02 -14.26 9.48
C ASP A 393 -20.89 -15.23 8.30
N ASP A 394 -21.73 -16.26 8.28
CA ASP A 394 -21.93 -17.09 7.10
C ASP A 394 -22.52 -16.26 5.96
N VAL A 395 -21.96 -16.37 4.75
CA VAL A 395 -22.47 -15.72 3.53
C VAL A 395 -22.91 -16.81 2.56
N THR A 396 -24.21 -16.82 2.23
CA THR A 396 -24.76 -17.73 1.22
C THR A 396 -24.74 -17.04 -0.14
N LEU A 397 -24.07 -17.67 -1.11
CA LEU A 397 -24.03 -17.22 -2.50
C LEU A 397 -25.27 -17.71 -3.26
N SER A 398 -25.54 -17.09 -4.40
CA SER A 398 -26.64 -17.36 -5.32
C SER A 398 -26.60 -18.77 -5.91
N ASP A 399 -25.42 -19.38 -6.02
CA ASP A 399 -25.21 -20.76 -6.46
C ASP A 399 -25.54 -21.80 -5.36
N GLY A 400 -25.85 -21.35 -4.15
CA GLY A 400 -26.15 -22.17 -2.98
C GLY A 400 -24.93 -22.61 -2.18
N SER A 401 -23.71 -22.21 -2.57
CA SER A 401 -22.52 -22.37 -1.75
C SER A 401 -22.53 -21.40 -0.57
N VAL A 402 -21.93 -21.81 0.55
CA VAL A 402 -21.89 -21.01 1.79
C VAL A 402 -20.45 -20.84 2.20
N LEU A 403 -20.00 -19.59 2.26
CA LEU A 403 -18.75 -19.21 2.90
C LEU A 403 -19.02 -19.08 4.40
N THR A 404 -18.41 -19.93 5.21
CA THR A 404 -18.66 -19.97 6.65
C THR A 404 -17.97 -18.81 7.38
N ALA A 405 -18.53 -18.39 8.50
CA ALA A 405 -17.88 -17.48 9.43
C ALA A 405 -16.50 -18.03 9.83
N GLY A 406 -15.52 -17.15 9.97
CA GLY A 406 -14.13 -17.52 10.22
C GLY A 406 -13.30 -17.79 8.96
N THR A 407 -13.91 -17.82 7.77
CA THR A 407 -13.16 -17.93 6.50
C THR A 407 -12.38 -16.64 6.24
N ILE A 408 -11.08 -16.76 5.96
CA ILE A 408 -10.25 -15.65 5.49
C ILE A 408 -10.51 -15.48 4.00
N VAL A 409 -10.85 -14.26 3.60
CA VAL A 409 -11.16 -13.89 2.22
C VAL A 409 -9.84 -13.75 1.44
N GLY A 410 -9.52 -14.75 0.62
CA GLY A 410 -8.50 -14.70 -0.43
C GLY A 410 -9.05 -14.06 -1.71
N GLU A 411 -8.34 -14.21 -2.83
CA GLU A 411 -8.83 -13.73 -4.13
C GLU A 411 -10.04 -14.51 -4.62
N ALA A 412 -10.03 -15.85 -4.48
CA ALA A 412 -11.14 -16.68 -4.94
C ALA A 412 -12.45 -16.35 -4.21
N GLU A 413 -12.40 -16.19 -2.89
CA GLU A 413 -13.57 -15.80 -2.10
C GLU A 413 -13.98 -14.35 -2.39
N MET A 414 -13.02 -13.44 -2.59
CA MET A 414 -13.31 -12.04 -2.93
C MET A 414 -14.02 -11.95 -4.27
N ASP A 415 -13.55 -12.66 -5.30
CA ASP A 415 -14.14 -12.68 -6.63
C ASP A 415 -15.53 -13.30 -6.60
N ALA A 416 -15.71 -14.42 -5.88
CA ALA A 416 -17.02 -15.03 -5.69
C ALA A 416 -18.02 -14.07 -5.00
N LEU A 417 -17.57 -13.34 -3.98
CA LEU A 417 -18.40 -12.34 -3.29
C LEU A 417 -18.68 -11.10 -4.16
N ARG A 418 -17.73 -10.68 -4.99
CA ARG A 418 -17.83 -9.52 -5.88
C ARG A 418 -18.80 -9.78 -7.03
N ASP A 419 -18.75 -10.97 -7.61
CA ASP A 419 -19.46 -11.30 -8.85
C ASP A 419 -20.89 -11.81 -8.58
N ASP A 420 -21.26 -12.00 -7.31
CA ASP A 420 -22.59 -12.44 -6.89
C ASP A 420 -23.55 -11.25 -6.67
N GLU A 421 -24.60 -11.16 -7.48
CA GLU A 421 -25.60 -10.08 -7.40
C GLU A 421 -26.40 -10.07 -6.08
N SER A 422 -26.44 -11.17 -5.33
CA SER A 422 -27.16 -11.25 -4.05
C SER A 422 -26.37 -10.66 -2.88
N VAL A 423 -25.06 -10.46 -3.05
CA VAL A 423 -24.16 -9.95 -2.03
C VAL A 423 -23.80 -8.49 -2.33
N ASN A 424 -24.43 -7.54 -1.63
CA ASN A 424 -24.03 -6.12 -1.72
C ASN A 424 -23.13 -5.67 -0.56
N ARG A 425 -23.19 -6.39 0.56
CA ARG A 425 -22.42 -6.07 1.76
C ARG A 425 -22.08 -7.33 2.53
N VAL A 426 -20.90 -7.32 3.15
CA VAL A 426 -20.41 -8.43 3.97
C VAL A 426 -19.95 -7.91 5.32
N ARG A 427 -20.16 -8.71 6.36
CA ARG A 427 -19.66 -8.40 7.70
C ARG A 427 -18.34 -9.12 7.92
N VAL A 428 -17.29 -8.36 8.23
CA VAL A 428 -15.93 -8.87 8.42
C VAL A 428 -15.40 -8.50 9.79
N LEU A 429 -14.47 -9.29 10.30
CA LEU A 429 -13.69 -8.92 11.47
C LEU A 429 -12.71 -7.80 11.11
N SER A 430 -12.44 -6.94 12.09
CA SER A 430 -11.54 -5.81 11.94
C SER A 430 -10.75 -5.61 13.24
N PRO A 431 -9.49 -5.12 13.17
CA PRO A 431 -8.77 -4.68 14.36
C PRO A 431 -9.53 -3.59 15.15
N LEU A 432 -10.42 -2.81 14.53
CA LEU A 432 -11.25 -1.84 15.23
C LEU A 432 -12.24 -2.52 16.20
N THR A 433 -12.73 -3.70 15.86
CA THR A 433 -13.76 -4.43 16.60
C THR A 433 -13.22 -5.51 17.52
N ASP A 434 -11.92 -5.77 17.44
CA ASP A 434 -11.24 -6.75 18.29
C ASP A 434 -11.31 -6.35 19.77
N ASP A 435 -11.80 -7.28 20.57
CA ASP A 435 -11.98 -7.08 22.00
C ASP A 435 -10.77 -7.53 22.83
N SER A 436 -9.65 -7.98 22.22
CA SER A 436 -8.48 -8.50 22.96
C SER A 436 -7.93 -7.52 23.99
N ALA A 437 -7.54 -8.03 25.17
CA ALA A 437 -7.03 -7.18 26.26
C ALA A 437 -5.68 -6.53 25.94
N LEU A 438 -4.81 -7.28 25.26
CA LEU A 438 -3.51 -6.82 24.78
C LEU A 438 -3.34 -7.32 23.34
N GLY A 439 -2.89 -6.45 22.44
CA GLY A 439 -2.69 -6.84 21.06
C GLY A 439 -3.98 -6.98 20.25
N VAL A 440 -3.95 -7.81 19.22
CA VAL A 440 -5.06 -8.08 18.29
C VAL A 440 -5.15 -9.58 18.06
N SER A 441 -6.36 -10.15 17.99
CA SER A 441 -6.51 -11.56 17.58
C SER A 441 -6.05 -11.79 16.15
N ALA A 442 -5.51 -12.99 15.88
CA ALA A 442 -5.14 -13.40 14.54
C ALA A 442 -6.34 -13.33 13.57
N ALA A 443 -7.53 -13.75 14.01
CA ALA A 443 -8.74 -13.73 13.19
C ALA A 443 -9.20 -12.29 12.85
N SER A 444 -9.10 -11.33 13.78
CA SER A 444 -9.49 -9.94 13.51
C SER A 444 -8.51 -9.19 12.62
N TYR A 445 -7.24 -9.64 12.58
CA TYR A 445 -6.25 -9.12 11.63
C TYR A 445 -6.35 -9.79 10.26
N GLY A 446 -6.61 -11.10 10.24
CA GLY A 446 -6.74 -11.94 9.05
C GLY A 446 -5.37 -12.41 8.53
N MET A 447 -5.11 -12.19 7.25
CA MET A 447 -3.88 -12.67 6.59
C MET A 447 -2.73 -11.63 6.68
N SER A 448 -1.50 -12.14 6.74
CA SER A 448 -0.28 -11.35 6.59
C SER A 448 -0.09 -10.98 5.12
N LEU A 449 -0.04 -9.68 4.84
CA LEU A 449 0.17 -9.18 3.47
C LEU A 449 1.59 -9.46 2.97
N ALA A 450 2.56 -9.67 3.86
CA ALA A 450 3.94 -9.97 3.47
C ALA A 450 4.14 -11.42 3.03
N THR A 451 3.34 -12.35 3.55
CA THR A 451 3.49 -13.79 3.29
C THR A 451 2.35 -14.40 2.49
N GLY A 452 1.20 -13.71 2.38
CA GLY A 452 -0.03 -14.25 1.79
C GLY A 452 -0.66 -15.36 2.63
N LYS A 453 -0.23 -15.57 3.87
CA LYS A 453 -0.72 -16.63 4.77
C LYS A 453 -1.43 -16.04 5.98
N PRO A 454 -2.27 -16.82 6.70
CA PRO A 454 -2.82 -16.40 7.99
C PRO A 454 -1.71 -15.84 8.89
N ILE A 455 -1.99 -14.73 9.58
CA ILE A 455 -1.00 -14.04 10.40
C ILE A 455 -0.51 -14.94 11.54
N GLU A 456 0.78 -14.91 11.84
CA GLU A 456 1.37 -15.76 12.87
C GLU A 456 1.33 -15.10 14.26
N LEU A 457 1.27 -15.93 15.30
CA LEU A 457 1.26 -15.46 16.68
C LEU A 457 2.59 -14.77 17.03
N GLY A 458 2.49 -13.59 17.65
CA GLY A 458 3.65 -12.79 18.04
C GLY A 458 4.12 -11.77 17.01
N GLU A 459 3.48 -11.68 15.84
CA GLU A 459 3.86 -10.69 14.84
C GLU A 459 3.54 -9.26 15.33
N ALA A 460 4.52 -8.36 15.21
CA ALA A 460 4.43 -6.98 15.70
C ALA A 460 3.69 -6.07 14.70
N VAL A 461 2.40 -6.35 14.47
CA VAL A 461 1.58 -5.70 13.45
C VAL A 461 1.44 -4.19 13.61
N GLY A 462 1.55 -3.66 14.83
CA GLY A 462 1.56 -2.21 15.05
C GLY A 462 2.76 -1.52 14.40
N VAL A 463 3.96 -2.10 14.55
CA VAL A 463 5.18 -1.56 13.95
C VAL A 463 5.11 -1.63 12.42
N ILE A 464 4.61 -2.77 11.89
CA ILE A 464 4.40 -2.96 10.45
C ILE A 464 3.42 -1.92 9.90
N ALA A 465 2.29 -1.70 10.57
CA ALA A 465 1.30 -0.70 10.18
C ALA A 465 1.86 0.72 10.20
N ALA A 466 2.59 1.09 11.27
CA ALA A 466 3.21 2.41 11.39
C ALA A 466 4.22 2.69 10.28
N GLN A 467 5.05 1.71 9.92
CA GLN A 467 6.01 1.83 8.81
C GLN A 467 5.30 1.86 7.45
N SER A 468 4.28 1.03 7.26
CA SER A 468 3.48 0.96 6.03
C SER A 468 2.73 2.26 5.74
N ILE A 469 2.34 3.01 6.77
CA ILE A 469 1.77 4.36 6.65
C ILE A 469 2.89 5.40 6.49
N GLY A 470 3.97 5.27 7.28
CA GLY A 470 5.02 6.27 7.38
C GLY A 470 5.94 6.39 6.15
N GLU A 471 6.36 5.26 5.57
CA GLU A 471 7.29 5.21 4.42
C GLU A 471 6.71 5.90 3.18
N PRO A 472 5.46 5.60 2.75
CA PRO A 472 4.87 6.32 1.64
C PRO A 472 4.61 7.80 1.97
N GLY A 473 4.57 8.19 3.24
CA GLY A 473 4.51 9.60 3.66
C GLY A 473 5.66 10.45 3.12
N THR A 474 6.83 9.85 2.89
CA THR A 474 7.98 10.52 2.24
C THR A 474 7.67 10.71 0.76
N GLN A 475 7.02 9.74 0.12
CA GLN A 475 6.58 9.85 -1.27
C GLN A 475 5.46 10.89 -1.47
N LEU A 476 4.48 10.98 -0.56
CA LEU A 476 3.43 12.01 -0.57
C LEU A 476 4.04 13.42 -0.53
N THR A 477 5.13 13.53 0.22
CA THR A 477 5.90 14.75 0.36
C THR A 477 6.67 15.09 -0.90
N MET A 478 7.31 14.09 -1.53
CA MET A 478 8.13 14.25 -2.73
C MET A 478 7.31 14.40 -4.02
N ARG A 479 6.14 13.76 -4.18
CA ARG A 479 5.31 13.84 -5.40
C ARG A 479 4.72 15.23 -5.65
N THR A 480 4.69 16.09 -4.63
CA THR A 480 4.42 17.54 -4.76
C THR A 480 5.39 18.21 -5.78
N PHE A 481 6.57 17.63 -6.02
CA PHE A 481 7.58 18.09 -6.97
C PHE A 481 7.12 18.07 -8.44
N HIS A 482 6.40 17.02 -8.87
CA HIS A 482 6.03 16.84 -10.28
C HIS A 482 4.77 17.63 -10.67
N THR A 483 3.89 17.88 -9.71
CA THR A 483 2.64 18.63 -9.88
C THR A 483 2.75 20.10 -9.47
N GLY A 484 3.79 20.49 -8.72
CA GLY A 484 4.01 21.84 -8.19
C GLY A 484 4.20 22.99 -9.21
N GLY A 485 3.95 22.74 -10.50
CA GLY A 485 3.94 23.74 -11.57
C GLY A 485 2.71 23.70 -12.48
N VAL A 486 1.76 22.77 -12.26
CA VAL A 486 0.56 22.59 -13.09
C VAL A 486 -0.67 22.75 -12.19
N ALA A 487 -1.46 23.80 -12.41
CA ALA A 487 -2.66 24.09 -11.63
C ALA A 487 -3.78 23.06 -11.88
N GLY A 488 -4.56 22.73 -10.84
CA GLY A 488 -5.81 21.98 -11.03
C GLY A 488 -6.52 21.44 -9.77
N LYS A 489 -5.81 21.18 -8.67
CA LYS A 489 -6.43 20.78 -7.39
C LYS A 489 -5.71 21.46 -6.24
N ASP A 490 -6.47 21.99 -5.28
CA ASP A 490 -5.93 22.62 -4.08
C ASP A 490 -5.12 21.56 -3.30
N LEU A 491 -3.79 21.66 -3.40
CA LEU A 491 -2.82 20.63 -3.02
C LEU A 491 -2.63 20.49 -1.49
N ALA A 492 -3.58 20.99 -0.70
CA ALA A 492 -3.57 20.88 0.76
C ALA A 492 -3.73 19.43 1.27
N GLY A 493 -4.06 18.47 0.39
CA GLY A 493 -4.34 17.07 0.71
C GLY A 493 -3.13 16.13 0.78
N GLY A 494 -1.89 16.61 0.96
CA GLY A 494 -0.72 15.75 1.10
C GLY A 494 -0.49 15.24 2.53
N LEU A 495 0.78 15.02 2.91
CA LEU A 495 1.18 14.65 4.28
C LEU A 495 0.58 15.54 5.39
N PRO A 496 0.46 16.88 5.25
CA PRO A 496 -0.14 17.71 6.30
C PRO A 496 -1.57 17.32 6.67
N ARG A 497 -2.38 16.89 5.69
CA ARG A 497 -3.75 16.42 5.94
C ARG A 497 -3.74 15.10 6.70
N VAL A 498 -2.85 14.18 6.37
CA VAL A 498 -2.66 12.92 7.11
C VAL A 498 -2.27 13.21 8.57
N VAL A 499 -1.32 14.13 8.79
CA VAL A 499 -0.92 14.56 10.14
C VAL A 499 -2.07 15.22 10.89
N GLU A 500 -2.87 16.06 10.23
CA GLU A 500 -4.05 16.71 10.83
C GLU A 500 -5.07 15.67 11.31
N LEU A 501 -5.35 14.64 10.50
CA LEU A 501 -6.26 13.54 10.82
C LEU A 501 -5.75 12.69 12.00
N PHE A 502 -4.49 12.24 11.97
CA PHE A 502 -3.93 11.41 13.05
C PHE A 502 -3.68 12.19 14.36
N GLU A 503 -3.52 13.51 14.31
CA GLU A 503 -3.46 14.34 15.51
C GLU A 503 -4.85 14.78 16.01
N ALA A 504 -5.94 14.33 15.36
CA ALA A 504 -7.31 14.70 15.68
C ALA A 504 -7.49 16.23 15.86
N ARG A 505 -6.88 17.00 14.93
CA ARG A 505 -6.95 18.45 14.92
C ARG A 505 -8.23 18.91 14.24
N GLU A 506 -8.75 20.05 14.70
CA GLU A 506 -9.90 20.67 14.06
C GLU A 506 -9.50 21.19 12.67
N PRO A 507 -10.21 20.77 11.60
CA PRO A 507 -9.81 21.13 10.25
C PRO A 507 -10.16 22.58 9.93
N LYS A 508 -9.35 23.23 9.08
CA LYS A 508 -9.66 24.58 8.59
C LYS A 508 -10.81 24.52 7.60
N GLY A 509 -11.77 25.43 7.75
CA GLY A 509 -12.96 25.46 6.89
C GLY A 509 -13.89 24.26 7.11
N LYS A 510 -14.01 23.79 8.36
CA LYS A 510 -14.82 22.63 8.71
C LYS A 510 -16.26 22.74 8.20
N ALA A 511 -16.81 21.63 7.77
CA ALA A 511 -18.22 21.51 7.43
C ALA A 511 -19.08 21.70 8.68
N THR A 512 -20.19 22.41 8.52
CA THR A 512 -21.25 22.45 9.55
C THR A 512 -22.05 21.15 9.47
N LEU A 513 -22.05 20.35 10.54
CA LEU A 513 -22.80 19.09 10.61
C LEU A 513 -24.17 19.29 11.26
N ALA A 514 -25.18 18.58 10.77
CA ALA A 514 -26.48 18.50 11.42
C ALA A 514 -26.38 17.69 12.72
N ARG A 515 -26.86 18.18 13.88
CA ARG A 515 -26.88 17.41 15.15
C ARG A 515 -28.13 16.54 15.27
N ILE A 516 -29.22 16.94 14.63
CA ILE A 516 -30.48 16.18 14.58
C ILE A 516 -30.80 15.72 13.17
N SER A 517 -31.59 14.65 13.06
CA SER A 517 -32.14 14.19 11.78
C SER A 517 -33.48 14.90 11.53
N GLY A 518 -33.77 15.26 10.29
CA GLY A 518 -35.00 15.96 9.95
C GLY A 518 -34.99 16.57 8.56
N VAL A 519 -35.99 17.41 8.27
CA VAL A 519 -36.13 18.09 6.98
C VAL A 519 -35.46 19.45 7.03
N VAL A 520 -34.62 19.74 6.04
CA VAL A 520 -33.93 21.02 5.88
C VAL A 520 -34.90 22.09 5.39
N ARG A 521 -34.87 23.27 6.02
CA ARG A 521 -35.52 24.51 5.57
C ARG A 521 -34.49 25.61 5.40
N LEU A 522 -34.40 26.16 4.20
CA LEU A 522 -33.48 27.25 3.90
C LEU A 522 -34.18 28.60 4.07
N GLY A 523 -33.65 29.44 4.96
CA GLY A 523 -34.04 30.84 5.13
C GLY A 523 -33.43 31.75 4.06
N ASP A 524 -33.96 32.97 3.99
CA ASP A 524 -33.45 34.05 3.13
C ASP A 524 -32.15 34.65 3.71
N ASP A 525 -31.24 35.07 2.83
CA ASP A 525 -30.00 35.73 3.25
C ASP A 525 -30.25 37.23 3.49
N GLU A 526 -30.49 37.59 4.76
CA GLU A 526 -30.68 38.99 5.18
C GLU A 526 -29.35 39.75 5.38
N GLY A 527 -28.24 39.26 4.83
CA GLY A 527 -26.92 39.91 4.87
C GLY A 527 -26.08 39.61 6.12
N ARG A 528 -26.57 38.74 7.01
CA ARG A 528 -25.82 38.19 8.17
C ARG A 528 -25.37 36.74 7.96
N GLY A 529 -25.68 36.15 6.81
CA GLY A 529 -25.57 34.71 6.55
C GLY A 529 -26.95 34.11 6.30
N ARG A 530 -26.95 32.94 5.67
CA ARG A 530 -28.14 32.16 5.37
C ARG A 530 -28.48 31.27 6.55
N GLU A 531 -29.70 31.38 7.06
CA GLU A 531 -30.20 30.47 8.09
C GLU A 531 -30.61 29.14 7.45
N VAL A 532 -30.12 28.04 8.00
CA VAL A 532 -30.50 26.69 7.61
C VAL A 532 -31.11 26.03 8.84
N ALA A 533 -32.40 25.72 8.82
CA ALA A 533 -33.07 25.05 9.93
C ALA A 533 -33.26 23.57 9.60
N VAL A 534 -32.95 22.67 10.54
CA VAL A 534 -33.30 21.25 10.44
C VAL A 534 -34.45 20.99 11.41
N VAL A 535 -35.58 20.52 10.89
CA VAL A 535 -36.79 20.26 11.68
C VAL A 535 -36.99 18.76 11.81
N ALA A 536 -36.88 18.24 13.03
CA ALA A 536 -37.12 16.83 13.35
C ALA A 536 -38.62 16.49 13.38
N ASP A 537 -38.92 15.19 13.31
CA ASP A 537 -40.30 14.66 13.33
C ASP A 537 -41.07 15.00 14.62
N ASP A 538 -40.35 15.21 15.74
CA ASP A 538 -40.93 15.58 17.04
C ASP A 538 -41.21 17.10 17.16
N GLY A 539 -40.91 17.88 16.12
CA GLY A 539 -41.07 19.32 16.08
C GLY A 539 -39.89 20.10 16.66
N THR A 540 -38.80 19.44 17.07
CA THR A 540 -37.56 20.10 17.45
C THR A 540 -36.92 20.75 16.23
N GLU A 541 -36.64 22.05 16.31
CA GLU A 541 -35.99 22.82 15.26
C GLU A 541 -34.61 23.28 15.72
N GLU A 542 -33.60 23.00 14.90
CA GLU A 542 -32.24 23.45 15.14
C GLU A 542 -31.77 24.33 13.97
N VAL A 543 -31.37 25.56 14.29
CA VAL A 543 -31.03 26.59 13.30
C VAL A 543 -29.52 26.80 13.24
N TYR A 544 -28.98 26.70 12.03
CA TYR A 544 -27.56 26.88 11.69
C TYR A 544 -27.39 28.16 10.88
N LEU A 545 -26.53 29.07 11.33
CA LEU A 545 -26.17 30.27 10.57
C LEU A 545 -24.96 29.97 9.68
N VAL A 546 -25.18 29.91 8.36
CA VAL A 546 -24.15 29.61 7.36
C VAL A 546 -23.71 30.90 6.65
N PRO A 547 -22.40 31.19 6.51
CA PRO A 547 -21.95 32.34 5.73
C PRO A 547 -22.41 32.23 4.26
N GLY A 548 -22.99 33.29 3.69
CA GLY A 548 -23.58 33.25 2.33
C GLY A 548 -22.61 32.91 1.18
N ALA A 549 -21.30 33.00 1.41
CA ALA A 549 -20.27 32.57 0.46
C ALA A 549 -19.98 31.05 0.48
N SER A 550 -20.55 30.32 1.45
CA SER A 550 -20.30 28.88 1.61
C SER A 550 -21.19 28.07 0.67
N ARG A 551 -20.64 27.03 0.07
CA ARG A 551 -21.41 26.13 -0.78
C ARG A 551 -22.18 25.13 0.08
N LEU A 552 -23.50 25.08 -0.11
CA LEU A 552 -24.37 24.14 0.59
C LEU A 552 -24.33 22.78 -0.09
N GLU A 553 -24.26 21.72 0.71
CA GLU A 553 -24.40 20.31 0.29
C GLU A 553 -25.87 19.86 0.29
N VAL A 554 -26.74 20.65 0.92
CA VAL A 554 -28.17 20.33 1.11
C VAL A 554 -29.08 21.24 0.30
N VAL A 555 -30.23 20.70 -0.09
CA VAL A 555 -31.30 21.41 -0.80
C VAL A 555 -32.48 21.65 0.15
N ASP A 556 -33.24 22.71 -0.10
CA ASP A 556 -34.48 22.98 0.65
C ASP A 556 -35.47 21.81 0.52
N GLY A 557 -36.02 21.36 1.65
CA GLY A 557 -36.91 20.20 1.71
C GLY A 557 -36.22 18.84 1.66
N GLN A 558 -34.88 18.77 1.70
CA GLN A 558 -34.14 17.51 1.77
C GLN A 558 -34.19 16.91 3.17
N ASP A 559 -34.39 15.59 3.25
CA ASP A 559 -34.19 14.83 4.49
C ASP A 559 -32.70 14.61 4.76
N VAL A 560 -32.25 14.99 5.96
CA VAL A 560 -30.86 14.82 6.41
C VAL A 560 -30.81 13.99 7.70
N ARG A 561 -29.75 13.20 7.85
CA ARG A 561 -29.48 12.47 9.09
C ARG A 561 -28.52 13.25 9.97
N ALA A 562 -28.60 13.00 11.28
CA ALA A 562 -27.65 13.53 12.23
C ALA A 562 -26.21 13.13 11.83
N GLY A 563 -25.34 14.13 11.71
CA GLY A 563 -23.95 14.08 11.31
C GLY A 563 -23.70 14.23 9.81
N ASP A 564 -24.73 14.49 9.01
CA ASP A 564 -24.57 14.86 7.60
C ASP A 564 -24.11 16.32 7.46
N ALA A 565 -23.35 16.61 6.42
CA ALA A 565 -22.78 17.94 6.19
C ALA A 565 -23.82 18.86 5.53
N ILE A 566 -24.02 20.04 6.11
CA ILE A 566 -24.87 21.11 5.58
C ILE A 566 -24.07 21.96 4.59
N VAL A 567 -22.79 22.18 4.88
CA VAL A 567 -21.85 23.00 4.12
C VAL A 567 -20.71 22.11 3.62
N GLU A 568 -20.24 22.37 2.40
CA GLU A 568 -19.08 21.70 1.80
C GLU A 568 -17.82 21.95 2.66
N GLY A 569 -17.13 20.88 3.04
CA GLY A 569 -15.88 20.98 3.81
C GLY A 569 -15.48 19.67 4.52
N PRO A 570 -14.26 19.63 5.10
CA PRO A 570 -13.84 18.51 5.95
C PRO A 570 -14.67 18.44 7.24
N ARG A 571 -15.02 17.24 7.68
CA ARG A 571 -15.77 17.03 8.93
C ARG A 571 -14.81 17.02 10.12
N ASP A 572 -15.21 17.58 11.26
CA ASP A 572 -14.45 17.47 12.50
C ASP A 572 -14.69 16.09 13.14
N PRO A 573 -13.67 15.24 13.30
CA PRO A 573 -13.81 13.93 13.95
C PRO A 573 -14.35 14.00 15.38
N LYS A 574 -14.11 15.10 16.13
CA LYS A 574 -14.60 15.24 17.51
C LYS A 574 -16.09 15.50 17.56
N GLU A 575 -16.59 16.38 16.69
CA GLU A 575 -18.03 16.60 16.55
C GLU A 575 -18.73 15.35 16.02
N LEU A 576 -18.10 14.64 15.08
CA LEU A 576 -18.62 13.38 14.57
C LEU A 576 -18.73 12.31 15.66
N LEU A 577 -17.76 12.24 16.58
CA LEU A 577 -17.78 11.32 17.72
C LEU A 577 -18.96 11.61 18.65
N GLU A 578 -19.27 12.88 18.89
CA GLU A 578 -20.40 13.27 19.73
C GLU A 578 -21.75 12.95 19.09
N ILE A 579 -21.85 13.05 17.76
CA ILE A 579 -23.13 12.91 17.02
C ILE A 579 -23.39 11.45 16.61
N LYS A 580 -22.43 10.81 15.92
CA LYS A 580 -22.57 9.46 15.34
C LYS A 580 -21.91 8.36 16.16
N GLY A 581 -21.10 8.70 17.16
CA GLY A 581 -20.42 7.75 18.03
C GLY A 581 -19.09 7.23 17.47
N VAL A 582 -18.48 6.28 18.21
CA VAL A 582 -17.09 5.83 17.99
C VAL A 582 -16.92 5.16 16.62
N ARG A 583 -17.82 4.24 16.24
CA ARG A 583 -17.68 3.41 15.03
C ARG A 583 -17.65 4.24 13.76
N GLU A 584 -18.65 5.10 13.59
CA GLU A 584 -18.75 6.00 12.44
C GLU A 584 -17.56 6.96 12.37
N THR A 585 -17.05 7.41 13.52
CA THR A 585 -15.85 8.25 13.58
C THR A 585 -14.59 7.49 13.16
N GLN A 586 -14.44 6.24 13.61
CA GLN A 586 -13.31 5.39 13.21
C GLN A 586 -13.32 5.13 11.70
N GLN A 587 -14.48 4.77 11.14
CA GLN A 587 -14.65 4.54 9.69
C GLN A 587 -14.37 5.81 8.89
N TYR A 588 -14.89 6.95 9.33
CA TYR A 588 -14.60 8.26 8.72
C TYR A 588 -13.08 8.54 8.67
N LEU A 589 -12.37 8.33 9.78
CA LEU A 589 -10.92 8.55 9.83
C LEU A 589 -10.17 7.62 8.86
N VAL A 590 -10.56 6.34 8.79
CA VAL A 590 -9.95 5.37 7.87
C VAL A 590 -10.18 5.81 6.42
N GLU A 591 -11.41 6.14 6.05
CA GLU A 591 -11.77 6.57 4.69
C GLU A 591 -11.07 7.86 4.26
N GLU A 592 -10.99 8.86 5.16
CA GLU A 592 -10.32 10.13 4.86
C GLU A 592 -8.81 9.98 4.67
N VAL A 593 -8.15 9.20 5.53
CA VAL A 593 -6.71 8.92 5.39
C VAL A 593 -6.48 8.14 4.11
N GLN A 594 -7.29 7.10 3.85
CA GLN A 594 -7.19 6.28 2.66
C GLN A 594 -7.39 7.08 1.38
N ARG A 595 -8.35 8.03 1.37
CA ARG A 595 -8.56 8.93 0.23
C ARG A 595 -7.32 9.75 -0.08
N VAL A 596 -6.62 10.28 0.93
CA VAL A 596 -5.39 11.04 0.74
C VAL A 596 -4.28 10.19 0.10
N TYR A 597 -4.08 8.95 0.55
CA TYR A 597 -3.10 8.05 -0.06
C TYR A 597 -3.48 7.68 -1.51
N ARG A 598 -4.76 7.36 -1.76
CA ARG A 598 -5.28 7.02 -3.09
C ARG A 598 -5.18 8.18 -4.08
N ASP A 599 -5.53 9.40 -3.67
CA ASP A 599 -5.42 10.61 -4.50
C ASP A 599 -3.98 10.87 -4.96
N GLN A 600 -3.01 10.39 -4.18
CA GLN A 600 -1.58 10.47 -4.50
C GLN A 600 -1.05 9.22 -5.19
N GLY A 601 -1.92 8.24 -5.53
CA GLY A 601 -1.54 7.01 -6.22
C GLY A 601 -0.66 6.10 -5.38
N VAL A 602 -0.87 6.06 -4.06
CA VAL A 602 -0.23 5.14 -3.12
C VAL A 602 -1.29 4.15 -2.63
N SER A 603 -1.01 2.86 -2.76
CA SER A 603 -1.86 1.81 -2.22
C SER A 603 -1.40 1.40 -0.83
N ILE A 604 -2.33 1.36 0.12
CA ILE A 604 -2.12 0.86 1.48
C ILE A 604 -3.37 0.13 1.91
N HIS A 605 -3.21 -0.98 2.63
CA HIS A 605 -4.35 -1.75 3.12
C HIS A 605 -5.01 -1.08 4.35
N ASP A 606 -6.34 -1.08 4.40
CA ASP A 606 -7.14 -0.37 5.42
C ASP A 606 -6.82 -0.83 6.86
N LYS A 607 -6.58 -2.13 7.06
CA LYS A 607 -6.17 -2.72 8.35
C LYS A 607 -5.02 -1.98 9.05
N HIS A 608 -4.06 -1.42 8.31
CA HIS A 608 -2.95 -0.66 8.90
C HIS A 608 -3.44 0.64 9.53
N ILE A 609 -4.34 1.35 8.86
CA ILE A 609 -4.93 2.60 9.37
C ILE A 609 -5.87 2.29 10.55
N GLU A 610 -6.64 1.20 10.45
CA GLU A 610 -7.52 0.71 11.50
C GLU A 610 -6.78 0.46 12.82
N LEU A 611 -5.60 -0.16 12.76
CA LEU A 611 -4.75 -0.38 13.96
C LEU A 611 -4.38 0.93 14.66
N ILE A 612 -4.04 1.98 13.90
CA ILE A 612 -3.71 3.29 14.47
C ILE A 612 -4.96 3.98 15.03
N VAL A 613 -6.06 3.97 14.28
CA VAL A 613 -7.33 4.59 14.68
C VAL A 613 -7.92 3.91 15.93
N ARG A 614 -7.72 2.59 16.09
CA ARG A 614 -8.04 1.87 17.32
C ARG A 614 -7.34 2.48 18.54
N GLN A 615 -6.05 2.79 18.43
CA GLN A 615 -5.30 3.39 19.55
C GLN A 615 -5.73 4.83 19.84
N MET A 616 -6.17 5.59 18.82
CA MET A 616 -6.68 6.94 19.01
C MET A 616 -8.01 7.01 19.78
N THR A 617 -8.77 5.90 19.80
CA THR A 617 -10.13 5.81 20.37
C THR A 617 -10.22 4.88 21.60
N ARG A 618 -9.07 4.44 22.13
CA ARG A 618 -8.96 3.44 23.21
C ARG A 618 -9.44 3.92 24.58
N ARG A 619 -9.51 5.23 24.83
CA ARG A 619 -9.79 5.78 26.18
C ARG A 619 -11.22 6.30 26.30
N VAL A 620 -11.77 6.13 27.51
CA VAL A 620 -13.05 6.69 27.95
C VAL A 620 -12.77 7.64 29.10
N LYS A 621 -13.33 8.85 29.02
CA LYS A 621 -13.28 9.83 30.10
C LYS A 621 -14.49 9.63 31.01
N ILE A 622 -14.23 9.42 32.30
CA ILE A 622 -15.28 9.20 33.30
C ILE A 622 -15.96 10.54 33.63
N ASN A 623 -17.29 10.56 33.56
CA ASN A 623 -18.11 11.70 33.97
C ASN A 623 -18.65 11.50 35.38
N ASP A 624 -19.34 10.39 35.62
CA ASP A 624 -19.83 9.97 36.93
C ASP A 624 -19.25 8.58 37.23
N PRO A 625 -18.42 8.42 38.27
CA PRO A 625 -17.85 7.12 38.61
C PRO A 625 -18.88 6.10 39.11
N GLY A 626 -20.13 6.48 39.35
CA GLY A 626 -21.13 5.53 39.82
C GLY A 626 -20.78 5.02 41.22
N GLU A 627 -20.75 3.69 41.36
CA GLU A 627 -20.17 2.99 42.51
C GLU A 627 -18.88 2.22 42.15
N SER A 628 -18.21 2.61 41.06
CA SER A 628 -16.88 2.08 40.70
C SER A 628 -15.77 2.74 41.51
N ASP A 629 -14.56 2.19 41.41
CA ASP A 629 -13.35 2.78 41.97
C ASP A 629 -12.74 3.89 41.09
N PHE A 630 -13.37 4.24 39.97
CA PHE A 630 -12.89 5.29 39.09
C PHE A 630 -13.04 6.69 39.71
N LEU A 631 -12.21 7.62 39.26
CA LEU A 631 -12.29 9.02 39.65
C LEU A 631 -13.02 9.86 38.58
N PRO A 632 -13.82 10.87 38.98
CA PRO A 632 -14.41 11.80 38.01
C PRO A 632 -13.32 12.49 37.18
N GLY A 633 -13.45 12.43 35.86
CA GLY A 633 -12.50 13.00 34.90
C GLY A 633 -11.29 12.12 34.58
N GLU A 634 -11.15 10.95 35.22
CA GLU A 634 -10.12 9.96 34.91
C GLU A 634 -10.28 9.42 33.48
N GLN A 635 -9.15 9.17 32.82
CA GLN A 635 -9.11 8.53 31.51
C GLN A 635 -8.73 7.07 31.68
N VAL A 636 -9.69 6.19 31.43
CA VAL A 636 -9.51 4.74 31.59
C VAL A 636 -9.58 4.04 30.23
N ASP A 637 -9.00 2.84 30.16
CA ASP A 637 -9.14 1.98 28.99
C ASP A 637 -10.62 1.60 28.78
N GLN A 638 -11.09 1.64 27.52
CA GLN A 638 -12.47 1.36 27.16
C GLN A 638 -12.92 -0.04 27.58
N ARG A 639 -12.05 -1.05 27.49
CA ARG A 639 -12.36 -2.43 27.89
C ARG A 639 -12.47 -2.51 29.41
N LEU A 640 -11.52 -1.95 30.14
CA LEU A 640 -11.56 -1.90 31.60
C LEU A 640 -12.84 -1.23 32.09
N PHE A 641 -13.24 -0.12 31.46
CA PHE A 641 -14.51 0.55 31.75
C PHE A 641 -15.73 -0.37 31.49
N ALA A 642 -15.76 -1.06 30.35
CA ALA A 642 -16.86 -1.95 29.99
C ALA A 642 -16.95 -3.18 30.90
N GLU A 643 -15.83 -3.79 31.27
CA GLU A 643 -15.76 -4.94 32.17
C GLU A 643 -16.18 -4.57 33.60
N THR A 644 -15.64 -3.48 34.14
CA THR A 644 -16.02 -2.97 35.46
C THR A 644 -17.52 -2.66 35.51
N ASN A 645 -18.07 -2.02 34.49
CA ASN A 645 -19.50 -1.76 34.43
C ASN A 645 -20.34 -3.03 34.30
N ARG A 646 -19.89 -4.02 33.52
CA ARG A 646 -20.58 -5.32 33.42
C ARG A 646 -20.61 -6.02 34.78
N LEU A 647 -19.52 -5.98 35.55
CA LEU A 647 -19.45 -6.53 36.90
C LEU A 647 -20.37 -5.79 37.87
N LEU A 648 -20.33 -4.46 37.89
CA LEU A 648 -21.22 -3.65 38.74
C LEU A 648 -22.70 -3.91 38.46
N VAL A 649 -23.08 -4.02 37.19
CA VAL A 649 -24.47 -4.36 36.80
C VAL A 649 -24.84 -5.77 37.25
N ALA A 650 -23.93 -6.75 37.12
CA ALA A 650 -24.16 -8.11 37.62
C ALA A 650 -24.33 -8.14 39.15
N GLU A 651 -23.65 -7.25 39.86
CA GLU A 651 -23.79 -7.04 41.31
C GLU A 651 -25.00 -6.16 41.70
N SER A 652 -25.81 -5.70 40.74
CA SER A 652 -26.93 -4.76 40.96
C SER A 652 -26.52 -3.41 41.58
N ARG A 653 -25.29 -2.97 41.30
CA ARG A 653 -24.72 -1.68 41.73
C ARG A 653 -24.83 -0.64 40.61
N ARG A 654 -24.69 0.64 40.97
CA ARG A 654 -24.74 1.74 39.99
C ARG A 654 -23.47 1.73 39.11
N PRO A 655 -23.58 1.53 37.77
CA PRO A 655 -22.42 1.56 36.88
C PRO A 655 -21.86 2.98 36.74
N ALA A 656 -20.61 3.08 36.29
CA ALA A 656 -19.97 4.34 35.94
C ALA A 656 -20.45 4.84 34.58
N GLU A 657 -20.62 6.16 34.45
CA GLU A 657 -20.91 6.85 33.20
C GLU A 657 -19.65 7.52 32.65
N GLY A 658 -19.33 7.26 31.39
CA GLY A 658 -18.17 7.82 30.71
C GLY A 658 -18.47 8.17 29.26
N ARG A 659 -17.70 9.10 28.71
CA ARG A 659 -17.75 9.45 27.28
C ARG A 659 -16.47 9.01 26.58
N PRO A 660 -16.55 8.35 25.41
CA PRO A 660 -15.37 8.07 24.60
C PRO A 660 -14.60 9.35 24.28
N GLU A 661 -13.28 9.29 24.30
CA GLU A 661 -12.42 10.43 23.96
C GLU A 661 -11.54 10.07 22.75
N LEU A 662 -11.63 10.88 21.70
CA LEU A 662 -10.70 10.81 20.58
C LEU A 662 -9.43 11.61 20.89
N MET A 663 -8.29 10.94 20.87
CA MET A 663 -6.97 11.54 21.10
C MET A 663 -6.12 11.48 19.84
N GLY A 664 -5.38 12.56 19.58
CA GLY A 664 -4.30 12.52 18.59
C GLY A 664 -3.19 11.56 19.00
N ILE A 665 -2.45 11.01 18.03
CA ILE A 665 -1.40 10.01 18.26
C ILE A 665 -0.31 10.47 19.26
N THR A 666 0.00 11.77 19.31
CA THR A 666 0.97 12.30 20.29
C THR A 666 0.43 12.26 21.72
N LYS A 667 -0.86 12.56 21.91
CA LYS A 667 -1.51 12.48 23.23
C LYS A 667 -1.72 11.02 23.64
N ALA A 668 -2.12 10.17 22.70
CA ALA A 668 -2.35 8.75 22.94
C ALA A 668 -1.05 8.01 23.36
N SER A 669 0.08 8.31 22.73
CA SER A 669 1.39 7.71 23.09
C SER A 669 1.92 8.13 24.47
N LEU A 670 1.55 9.32 24.97
CA LEU A 670 1.86 9.74 26.34
C LEU A 670 0.94 9.12 27.40
N ALA A 671 -0.26 8.69 26.98
CA ALA A 671 -1.27 8.09 27.83
C ALA A 671 -1.18 6.55 27.86
N THR A 672 0.02 5.96 27.69
CA THR A 672 0.26 4.52 27.91
C THR A 672 0.34 4.21 29.42
N ASP A 673 0.05 2.96 29.78
CA ASP A 673 0.14 2.49 31.16
C ASP A 673 1.61 2.34 31.61
N SER A 674 2.54 2.17 30.66
CA SER A 674 3.98 2.06 30.91
C SER A 674 4.63 3.44 31.01
N TRP A 675 5.01 3.81 32.24
CA TRP A 675 5.70 5.09 32.46
C TRP A 675 7.11 5.07 31.85
N LEU A 676 7.77 3.91 31.72
CA LEU A 676 9.10 3.81 31.12
C LEU A 676 9.05 4.10 29.61
N SER A 677 8.04 3.57 28.92
CA SER A 677 7.79 3.86 27.50
C SER A 677 7.41 5.31 27.28
N ALA A 678 6.49 5.87 28.08
CA ALA A 678 6.09 7.27 27.98
C ALA A 678 7.29 8.22 28.21
N ALA A 679 8.12 7.97 29.22
CA ALA A 679 9.27 8.81 29.56
C ALA A 679 10.36 8.85 28.47
N SER A 680 10.48 7.78 27.66
CA SER A 680 11.41 7.70 26.54
C SER A 680 10.97 8.50 25.30
N PHE A 681 9.68 8.82 25.20
CA PHE A 681 9.11 9.52 24.05
C PHE A 681 9.29 11.04 24.17
N GLN A 682 8.58 11.66 25.13
CA GLN A 682 8.59 13.10 25.39
C GLN A 682 8.29 13.40 26.87
N GLU A 683 8.57 14.63 27.31
CA GLU A 683 8.19 15.15 28.64
C GLU A 683 8.67 14.29 29.83
N THR A 684 9.85 13.70 29.71
CA THR A 684 10.47 12.75 30.67
C THR A 684 10.35 13.21 32.13
N THR A 685 10.66 14.46 32.44
CA THR A 685 10.60 14.97 33.83
C THR A 685 9.19 14.92 34.41
N ARG A 686 8.16 15.24 33.61
CA ARG A 686 6.77 15.22 34.07
C ARG A 686 6.33 13.77 34.36
N VAL A 687 6.58 12.87 33.41
CA VAL A 687 6.19 11.45 33.51
C VAL A 687 6.85 10.78 34.71
N LEU A 688 8.16 10.98 34.91
CA LEU A 688 8.87 10.39 36.04
C LEU A 688 8.42 10.94 37.38
N THR A 689 8.08 12.24 37.45
CA THR A 689 7.59 12.86 38.69
C THR A 689 6.22 12.30 39.07
N GLU A 690 5.30 12.17 38.11
CA GLU A 690 3.97 11.60 38.32
C GLU A 690 4.06 10.12 38.75
N ALA A 691 4.86 9.32 38.04
CA ALA A 691 5.07 7.92 38.37
C ALA A 691 5.68 7.73 39.78
N ALA A 692 6.60 8.62 40.19
CA ALA A 692 7.22 8.59 41.51
C ALA A 692 6.24 8.99 42.62
N ILE A 693 5.40 10.02 42.40
CA ILE A 693 4.36 10.46 43.35
C ILE A 693 3.34 9.35 43.57
N GLU A 694 2.92 8.68 42.50
CA GLU A 694 1.91 7.62 42.53
C GLU A 694 2.48 6.24 42.88
N CYS A 695 3.80 6.12 43.05
CA CYS A 695 4.49 4.85 43.29
C CYS A 695 4.16 3.78 42.23
N ARG A 696 4.05 4.16 40.95
CA ARG A 696 3.70 3.25 39.86
C ARG A 696 4.79 2.18 39.63
N SER A 697 4.38 0.94 39.42
CA SER A 697 5.26 -0.16 39.01
C SER A 697 5.05 -0.50 37.53
N ASP A 698 6.14 -0.65 36.77
CA ASP A 698 6.08 -1.06 35.36
C ASP A 698 6.14 -2.59 35.22
N LYS A 699 5.27 -3.16 34.36
CA LYS A 699 5.18 -4.61 34.12
C LYS A 699 6.01 -5.09 32.94
N LEU A 700 6.64 -4.19 32.17
CA LEU A 700 7.50 -4.51 31.02
C LEU A 700 6.80 -5.40 29.96
N ILE A 701 5.54 -5.09 29.65
CA ILE A 701 4.72 -5.86 28.70
C ILE A 701 5.03 -5.47 27.24
N GLY A 702 5.41 -4.22 26.99
CA GLY A 702 5.65 -3.71 25.64
C GLY A 702 7.04 -4.01 25.08
N LEU A 703 7.25 -3.59 23.83
CA LEU A 703 8.53 -3.76 23.14
C LEU A 703 9.61 -2.82 23.70
N LYS A 704 9.25 -1.55 23.92
CA LYS A 704 10.22 -0.47 24.21
C LYS A 704 10.88 -0.62 25.57
N GLU A 705 10.11 -1.03 26.58
CA GLU A 705 10.60 -1.24 27.94
C GLU A 705 11.63 -2.36 27.98
N ASN A 706 11.37 -3.45 27.26
CA ASN A 706 12.30 -4.57 27.16
C ASN A 706 13.58 -4.18 26.42
N ILE A 707 13.49 -3.38 25.34
CA ILE A 707 14.65 -2.83 24.64
C ILE A 707 15.49 -1.93 25.57
N ILE A 708 14.85 -1.02 26.31
CA ILE A 708 15.53 -0.09 27.23
C ILE A 708 16.30 -0.86 28.32
N ILE A 709 15.72 -1.93 28.85
CA ILE A 709 16.32 -2.75 29.92
C ILE A 709 17.32 -3.79 29.36
N GLY A 710 17.32 -4.06 28.05
CA GLY A 710 18.18 -5.06 27.42
C GLY A 710 17.67 -6.50 27.57
N LYS A 711 16.34 -6.69 27.63
CA LYS A 711 15.68 -8.00 27.59
C LYS A 711 15.17 -8.32 26.18
N LEU A 712 14.93 -9.60 25.91
CA LEU A 712 14.23 -10.03 24.70
C LEU A 712 12.83 -9.40 24.65
N VAL A 713 12.46 -8.88 23.48
CA VAL A 713 11.13 -8.31 23.26
C VAL A 713 10.06 -9.41 23.26
N PRO A 714 8.86 -9.15 23.79
CA PRO A 714 7.77 -10.14 23.83
C PRO A 714 7.01 -10.24 22.49
N ALA A 715 7.73 -10.29 21.38
CA ALA A 715 7.22 -10.45 20.02
C ALA A 715 8.13 -11.35 19.20
N GLY A 716 7.60 -11.92 18.10
CA GLY A 716 8.31 -12.89 17.27
C GLY A 716 8.85 -14.06 18.10
N THR A 717 10.11 -14.43 17.86
CA THR A 717 10.84 -15.49 18.57
C THR A 717 11.00 -15.25 20.08
N GLY A 718 10.86 -13.99 20.53
CA GLY A 718 10.94 -13.62 21.94
C GLY A 718 9.67 -13.91 22.76
N LEU A 719 8.58 -14.34 22.12
CA LEU A 719 7.39 -14.81 22.84
C LEU A 719 7.72 -15.96 23.80
N GLU A 720 7.08 -15.96 24.96
CA GLU A 720 7.34 -16.98 25.98
C GLU A 720 7.01 -18.40 25.51
N ARG A 721 5.97 -18.56 24.70
CA ARG A 721 5.59 -19.87 24.13
C ARG A 721 6.72 -20.50 23.31
N TYR A 722 7.40 -19.73 22.47
CA TYR A 722 8.49 -20.24 21.63
C TYR A 722 9.76 -20.48 22.44
N ARG A 723 10.03 -19.67 23.47
CA ARG A 723 11.18 -19.86 24.37
C ARG A 723 11.08 -21.10 25.25
N ARG A 724 9.86 -21.60 25.50
CA ARG A 724 9.62 -22.82 26.28
C ARG A 724 9.75 -24.11 25.47
N VAL A 725 9.93 -24.02 24.15
CA VAL A 725 10.17 -25.19 23.30
C VAL A 725 11.57 -25.72 23.60
N ALA A 726 11.64 -26.92 24.20
CA ALA A 726 12.89 -27.62 24.42
C ALA A 726 13.21 -28.48 23.20
N THR A 727 14.36 -28.25 22.57
CA THR A 727 14.86 -29.11 21.50
C THR A 727 15.49 -30.36 22.13
N HIS A 728 14.97 -31.54 21.78
CA HIS A 728 15.58 -32.81 22.18
C HIS A 728 16.47 -33.30 21.03
N ALA A 729 17.78 -33.11 21.17
CA ALA A 729 18.77 -33.60 20.23
C ALA A 729 19.70 -34.61 20.97
N PRO A 730 19.35 -35.91 20.99
CA PRO A 730 20.03 -36.91 21.82
C PRO A 730 21.53 -37.09 21.49
N ASP A 731 21.94 -36.79 20.26
CA ASP A 731 23.33 -36.94 19.78
C ASP A 731 24.07 -35.60 19.61
N TYR A 732 23.44 -34.45 19.93
CA TYR A 732 24.07 -33.14 19.81
C TYR A 732 25.06 -32.90 20.96
N LYS A 733 26.35 -32.82 20.63
CA LYS A 733 27.37 -32.26 21.52
C LYS A 733 27.58 -30.79 21.15
N PRO A 734 27.33 -29.83 22.06
CA PRO A 734 27.68 -28.44 21.82
C PRO A 734 29.18 -28.37 21.49
N MET A 735 29.55 -27.59 20.48
CA MET A 735 30.98 -27.33 20.26
C MET A 735 31.56 -26.64 21.49
N ASP A 736 32.80 -26.99 21.83
CA ASP A 736 33.51 -26.31 22.91
C ASP A 736 33.60 -24.80 22.61
N PHE A 737 33.47 -23.98 23.64
CA PHE A 737 33.50 -22.52 23.48
C PHE A 737 34.93 -22.05 23.23
N TYR A 738 35.18 -21.43 22.06
CA TYR A 738 36.45 -20.75 21.78
C TYR A 738 36.44 -19.34 22.37
N SER A 739 37.43 -19.01 23.19
CA SER A 739 37.63 -17.67 23.75
C SER A 739 38.92 -17.07 23.19
N SER A 740 38.83 -15.88 22.58
CA SER A 740 40.02 -15.12 22.14
C SER A 740 40.86 -14.55 23.28
N ALA A 741 40.46 -14.77 24.53
CA ALA A 741 41.24 -14.37 25.71
C ALA A 741 42.39 -15.33 26.03
N ASP A 742 42.37 -16.56 25.50
CA ASP A 742 43.48 -17.50 25.62
C ASP A 742 44.50 -17.23 24.51
N GLU A 743 45.51 -16.41 24.81
CA GLU A 743 46.60 -16.05 23.88
C GLU A 743 47.44 -17.26 23.41
N GLU A 744 47.26 -18.44 24.03
CA GLU A 744 47.97 -19.68 23.70
C GLU A 744 47.29 -20.54 22.62
N GLN A 745 46.07 -20.20 22.18
CA GLN A 745 45.32 -21.04 21.24
C GLN A 745 45.05 -20.30 19.92
N ASP A 746 45.73 -20.73 18.84
CA ASP A 746 45.43 -20.26 17.48
C ASP A 746 44.09 -20.83 17.01
N LEU A 747 43.19 -19.97 16.52
CA LEU A 747 41.87 -20.34 16.00
C LEU A 747 41.98 -21.39 14.87
N ALA A 748 43.03 -21.29 14.04
CA ALA A 748 43.25 -22.24 12.96
C ALA A 748 43.58 -23.65 13.48
N ASP A 749 44.43 -23.73 14.51
CA ASP A 749 44.80 -25.01 15.16
C ASP A 749 43.64 -25.59 15.99
N TRP A 750 42.82 -24.73 16.61
CA TRP A 750 41.62 -25.13 17.33
C TRP A 750 40.57 -25.76 16.41
N LEU A 751 40.29 -25.13 15.26
CA LEU A 751 39.38 -25.66 14.24
C LEU A 751 39.93 -26.95 13.61
N ALA A 752 41.23 -27.02 13.34
CA ALA A 752 41.87 -28.22 12.79
C ALA A 752 41.83 -29.40 13.76
N GLY A 753 41.93 -29.15 15.07
CA GLY A 753 41.83 -30.17 16.12
C GLY A 753 40.44 -30.80 16.25
N GLN A 754 39.37 -30.05 15.93
CA GLN A 754 38.01 -30.57 15.95
C GLN A 754 37.68 -31.44 14.71
N ALA A 755 38.38 -31.26 13.60
CA ALA A 755 38.16 -32.04 12.38
C ALA A 755 38.77 -33.47 12.41
N ALA A 756 39.56 -33.81 13.44
CA ALA A 756 40.35 -35.05 13.48
C ALA A 756 39.63 -36.27 14.09
N ALA A 757 38.31 -36.22 14.31
CA ALA A 757 37.53 -37.33 14.83
C ALA A 757 36.55 -37.88 13.78
N GLY A 758 37.08 -38.61 12.79
CA GLY A 758 36.50 -39.88 12.32
C GLY A 758 35.13 -39.95 11.64
N ASP A 759 34.36 -38.88 11.48
CA ASP A 759 33.09 -38.93 10.74
C ASP A 759 33.23 -38.30 9.35
N GLU A 760 32.99 -39.11 8.32
CA GLU A 760 32.72 -38.65 6.97
C GLU A 760 31.58 -37.63 7.02
N PHE A 761 31.83 -36.42 6.52
CA PHE A 761 30.80 -35.40 6.31
C PHE A 761 29.91 -35.81 5.13
N GLU A 762 29.09 -36.85 5.31
CA GLU A 762 27.97 -37.16 4.42
C GLU A 762 26.79 -36.24 4.77
N GLY A 763 26.49 -35.34 3.83
CA GLY A 763 25.24 -34.60 3.64
C GLY A 763 24.28 -34.45 4.81
N ALA A 764 24.39 -33.34 5.55
CA ALA A 764 23.29 -32.79 6.34
C ALA A 764 22.69 -31.57 5.60
N TYR A 765 22.09 -31.81 4.44
CA TYR A 765 21.20 -30.88 3.76
C TYR A 765 19.88 -31.59 3.47
N GLU A 766 19.11 -31.90 4.50
CA GLU A 766 17.67 -32.15 4.44
C GLU A 766 17.20 -32.37 5.88
N ALA A 767 16.95 -31.27 6.59
CA ALA A 767 16.05 -31.34 7.72
C ALA A 767 14.64 -31.25 7.13
N ASP A 768 14.07 -32.41 6.82
CA ASP A 768 12.64 -32.54 6.56
C ASP A 768 11.89 -31.93 7.74
N VAL A 769 11.12 -30.88 7.43
CA VAL A 769 10.15 -30.29 8.35
C VAL A 769 9.11 -31.36 8.60
N ILE A 770 9.21 -32.04 9.75
CA ILE A 770 8.21 -33.01 10.18
C ILE A 770 6.88 -32.28 10.31
N ASP A 771 5.95 -32.67 9.45
CA ASP A 771 4.54 -32.29 9.43
C ASP A 771 3.89 -32.62 10.78
N LEU A 772 3.74 -31.61 11.63
CA LEU A 772 3.12 -31.71 12.95
C LEU A 772 1.61 -31.48 12.84
N ALA A 773 0.97 -32.27 11.98
CA ALA A 773 -0.47 -32.29 11.80
C ALA A 773 -0.98 -33.72 11.56
N THR A 774 -0.76 -34.66 12.48
CA THR A 774 -1.63 -35.85 12.65
C THR A 774 -1.29 -36.67 13.91
N SER A 775 -2.15 -36.60 14.93
CA SER A 775 -2.49 -37.67 15.89
C SER A 775 -3.39 -37.07 16.99
N ILE A 776 -4.67 -36.86 16.74
CA ILE A 776 -5.78 -37.76 17.09
C ILE A 776 -5.57 -38.55 18.41
N GLY A 777 -6.26 -38.09 19.47
CA GLY A 777 -7.11 -38.91 20.34
C GLY A 777 -6.47 -39.75 21.48
N PRO A 778 -7.05 -39.77 22.70
CA PRO A 778 -6.55 -40.58 23.80
C PRO A 778 -7.10 -42.01 23.71
N ALA A 779 -6.23 -43.02 23.90
CA ALA A 779 -6.68 -44.38 24.19
C ALA A 779 -5.72 -45.05 25.20
N ASP A 780 -6.33 -45.56 26.25
CA ASP A 780 -5.74 -46.09 27.47
C ASP A 780 -4.76 -47.25 27.27
N ALA A 781 -3.73 -47.25 28.11
CA ALA A 781 -2.86 -48.38 28.37
C ALA A 781 -3.53 -49.34 29.37
N ALA A 782 -3.73 -50.60 28.97
CA ALA A 782 -3.91 -51.70 29.90
C ALA A 782 -3.35 -53.01 29.31
N GLY A 783 -2.36 -53.57 30.02
CA GLY A 783 -2.17 -55.02 30.08
C GLY A 783 -1.05 -55.61 29.23
N ALA A 784 0.12 -55.77 29.85
CA ALA A 784 1.11 -56.77 29.48
C ALA A 784 0.56 -58.20 29.65
N GLY A 785 1.03 -59.13 28.83
CA GLY A 785 0.83 -60.57 29.03
C GLY A 785 1.29 -61.45 27.87
N ASP A 786 2.53 -61.95 28.00
CA ASP A 786 3.08 -63.26 27.61
C ASP A 786 3.00 -63.86 26.19
N ASP A 787 4.19 -64.28 25.76
CA ASP A 787 4.60 -65.53 25.09
C ASP A 787 3.87 -66.02 23.81
N ALA A 788 4.56 -65.91 22.67
CA ALA A 788 5.09 -67.03 21.87
C ALA A 788 5.78 -66.53 20.58
#